data_AF-A0A969GT48-F1
#
_entry.id   AF-A0A969GT48-F1
#
_cell.length_a   1.000
_cell.length_b   1.000
_cell.length_c   1.000
_cell.angle_alpha   90.00
_cell.angle_beta   90.00
_cell.angle_gamma   90.00
#
_symmetry.space_group_name_H-M   'P 1'
#
loop_
_entity.id
_entity.type
_entity.pdbx_description
1 polymer ?
#
loop_
_entity_poly.entity_id
_entity_poly.type
_entity_poly.pdbx_seq_one_letter_code
_entity_poly.pdbx_strand_id
1 'polypeptide(L)'
;MTNQDAFYNSEVLADWDIDRLLTDLEAKTHKRYRHNNRQAYLCALLQGRQLDQIGKQLHKKAGVVRAELSGLYRDIEELTNQPANSVRASNLVHILEQAGYRKSRPPIQKQKILCNLPAPTYSKFIGRKPEMTLLLQRISLDHATHIITVDGIGGVGKTTLVLEAAYCCLNASVKQQPELPKFDAIIFTSAKQQYLFPMGIVPKPQAQRNLHDILREIANTLDIQSPIEDQLNCVRQNLSKRRVLLIVDNMETMENAATQEVISFLYDLPANVKIVITSRERLGVMPISLPCLSKGESLRLIQQQALEKRIAFNKHQAALLHQRTGGIPIAIVYAIGQISSGSSLELVLERLSSNQGDVAQFCFHESVQKIQGDAAHALLMALAIFPEPPGRDTLVAVSGLAENSMGVQEGLARLQQLSLVTQKDGRYSMLALTREFVLAELKAHPSFEQQARERWVAWYKDFAKRYGGEDWERWLQFDKLKTEEDNLLEVLYWCKDQERYQDVRDILLLVNHYANLYGYWDDHLDWLQWLIESAERRGDWTSYVQVAIHRTWLLIRLRSDATLEEADRLLRQTWLLREFVDNRIRADLVENLVRLRIRQKKLKDARHWLDRQERYVIQADLEGHRHIRYFIPVRYHQAEIYFWEENYSAAQRAFQEVLESASRIGWNRVINSAQNWLADIAIKQGDLQTAERLLATGLSVAEKNKNRRRLARYQRSYAVLEQQRGNLEKAQEFAIKAREGFNRYGMVQDAREMQVLIERHHYE
;
A
#
# COMPACT_ATOMS: atom_id res chain seq x y z
N MET A 1 70.48 10.32 -12.40
CA MET A 1 69.71 10.78 -13.57
C MET A 1 70.22 12.17 -13.92
N THR A 2 70.91 12.29 -15.06
CA THR A 2 71.43 13.56 -15.56
C THR A 2 70.26 14.48 -15.94
N ASN A 3 70.49 15.80 -15.97
CA ASN A 3 69.49 16.85 -16.28
C ASN A 3 68.70 16.68 -17.60
N GLN A 4 68.98 15.65 -18.40
CA GLN A 4 68.25 15.30 -19.63
C GLN A 4 67.05 14.37 -19.38
N ASP A 5 67.04 13.53 -18.34
CA ASP A 5 65.93 12.57 -18.12
C ASP A 5 64.63 13.25 -17.64
N ALA A 6 64.73 14.45 -17.06
CA ALA A 6 63.57 15.24 -16.65
C ALA A 6 62.79 15.87 -17.83
N PHE A 7 63.33 15.83 -19.06
CA PHE A 7 62.67 16.40 -20.24
C PHE A 7 61.57 15.52 -20.83
N TYR A 8 61.57 14.21 -20.56
CA TYR A 8 60.79 13.23 -21.32
C TYR A 8 59.48 12.75 -20.66
N ASN A 9 59.28 13.00 -19.37
CA ASN A 9 58.12 12.49 -18.63
C ASN A 9 56.90 13.44 -18.67
N SER A 10 56.31 13.63 -19.85
CA SER A 10 54.96 14.20 -19.97
C SER A 10 54.10 13.33 -20.88
N GLU A 11 52.86 13.02 -20.48
CA GLU A 11 51.88 12.28 -21.31
C GLU A 11 51.78 12.84 -22.74
N VAL A 12 51.95 14.16 -22.89
CA VAL A 12 51.92 14.85 -24.19
C VAL A 12 53.02 14.37 -25.15
N LEU A 13 54.23 14.05 -24.67
CA LEU A 13 55.34 13.56 -25.49
C LEU A 13 55.18 12.09 -25.90
N ALA A 14 54.38 11.31 -25.17
CA ALA A 14 54.11 9.91 -25.51
C ALA A 14 53.36 9.79 -26.85
N ASP A 15 52.63 10.84 -27.25
CA ASP A 15 51.84 10.92 -28.47
C ASP A 15 52.63 11.36 -29.72
N TRP A 16 53.92 11.69 -29.60
CA TRP A 16 54.75 12.14 -30.73
C TRP A 16 55.88 11.16 -31.06
N ASP A 17 56.18 11.03 -32.35
CA ASP A 17 57.37 10.32 -32.84
C ASP A 17 58.56 11.29 -32.89
N ILE A 18 59.06 11.61 -31.69
CA ILE A 18 60.12 12.60 -31.50
C ILE A 18 61.41 12.17 -32.21
N ASP A 19 61.73 10.88 -32.24
CA ASP A 19 62.94 10.39 -32.90
C ASP A 19 62.87 10.55 -34.42
N ARG A 20 61.71 10.25 -35.03
CA ARG A 20 61.52 10.51 -36.45
C ARG A 20 61.58 12.00 -36.77
N LEU A 21 60.91 12.84 -35.98
CA LEU A 21 60.92 14.29 -36.16
C LEU A 21 62.34 14.88 -36.08
N LEU A 22 63.14 14.44 -35.11
CA LEU A 22 64.52 14.90 -34.98
C LEU A 22 65.40 14.41 -36.14
N THR A 23 65.25 13.16 -36.57
CA THR A 23 66.00 12.63 -37.73
C THR A 23 65.69 13.40 -39.00
N ASP A 24 64.41 13.70 -39.27
CA ASP A 24 64.02 14.42 -40.48
C ASP A 24 64.47 15.90 -40.43
N LEU A 25 64.42 16.54 -39.25
CA LEU A 25 64.97 17.89 -39.06
C LEU A 25 66.48 17.93 -39.28
N GLU A 26 67.23 16.98 -38.73
CA GLU A 26 68.69 16.89 -38.89
C GLU A 26 69.06 16.63 -40.37
N ALA A 27 68.30 15.78 -41.06
CA ALA A 27 68.50 15.46 -42.47
C ALA A 27 68.19 16.67 -43.38
N LYS A 28 67.12 17.41 -43.10
CA LYS A 28 66.66 18.51 -43.96
C LYS A 28 67.46 19.80 -43.75
N THR A 29 67.82 20.10 -42.51
CA THR A 29 68.45 21.39 -42.17
C THR A 29 69.97 21.32 -41.96
N HIS A 30 70.54 20.10 -42.00
CA HIS A 30 71.94 19.80 -41.68
C HIS A 30 72.42 20.30 -40.30
N LYS A 31 71.49 20.60 -39.38
CA LYS A 31 71.78 21.06 -38.01
C LYS A 31 71.68 19.88 -37.05
N ARG A 32 72.57 19.79 -36.05
CA ARG A 32 72.48 18.78 -34.98
C ARG A 32 71.44 19.19 -33.94
N TYR A 33 70.36 18.42 -33.83
CA TYR A 33 69.26 18.64 -32.90
C TYR A 33 69.43 17.83 -31.61
N ARG A 34 69.93 16.59 -31.68
CA ARG A 34 70.10 15.66 -30.54
C ARG A 34 71.25 16.02 -29.59
N HIS A 35 72.24 16.79 -30.06
CA HIS A 35 73.42 17.17 -29.27
C HIS A 35 73.40 18.62 -28.76
N ASN A 36 72.33 19.38 -29.05
CA ASN A 36 72.17 20.78 -28.66
C ASN A 36 70.88 20.98 -27.85
N ASN A 37 70.76 22.14 -27.18
CA ASN A 37 69.53 22.53 -26.46
C ASN A 37 68.28 22.66 -27.36
N ARG A 38 68.40 22.47 -28.68
CA ARG A 38 67.29 22.56 -29.66
C ARG A 38 66.23 21.48 -29.48
N GLN A 39 66.64 20.26 -29.14
CA GLN A 39 65.69 19.20 -28.78
C GLN A 39 64.84 19.62 -27.56
N ALA A 40 65.46 20.24 -26.56
CA ALA A 40 64.75 20.71 -25.37
C ALA A 40 63.74 21.83 -25.69
N TYR A 41 64.10 22.76 -26.59
CA TYR A 41 63.17 23.80 -27.07
C TYR A 41 61.97 23.22 -27.83
N LEU A 42 62.21 22.22 -28.69
CA LEU A 42 61.15 21.54 -29.46
C LEU A 42 60.19 20.78 -28.54
N CYS A 43 60.72 19.99 -27.60
CA CYS A 43 59.89 19.26 -26.63
C CYS A 43 59.07 20.22 -25.75
N ALA A 44 59.65 21.34 -25.32
CA ALA A 44 58.94 22.32 -24.50
C ALA A 44 57.79 23.00 -25.25
N LEU A 45 57.94 23.22 -26.56
CA LEU A 45 56.87 23.74 -27.41
C LEU A 45 55.75 22.72 -27.65
N LEU A 46 56.09 21.45 -27.87
CA LEU A 46 55.09 20.37 -28.02
C LEU A 46 54.28 20.15 -26.75
N GLN A 47 54.86 20.46 -25.58
CA GLN A 47 54.16 20.47 -24.28
C GLN A 47 53.28 21.72 -24.08
N GLY A 48 53.24 22.67 -25.01
CA GLY A 48 52.45 23.90 -24.90
C GLY A 48 52.99 24.93 -23.91
N ARG A 49 54.28 24.87 -23.53
CA ARG A 49 54.88 25.81 -22.57
C ARG A 49 55.07 27.21 -23.18
N GLN A 50 54.85 28.24 -22.39
CA GLN A 50 55.06 29.63 -22.79
C GLN A 50 56.55 30.04 -22.69
N LEU A 51 56.95 31.08 -23.44
CA LEU A 51 58.34 31.60 -23.51
C LEU A 51 59.03 31.75 -22.14
N ASP A 52 58.31 32.30 -21.15
CA ASP A 52 58.85 32.54 -19.81
C ASP A 52 59.12 31.24 -19.04
N GLN A 53 58.31 30.21 -19.29
CA GLN A 53 58.47 28.89 -18.68
C GLN A 53 59.66 28.15 -19.30
N ILE A 54 59.84 28.27 -20.62
CA ILE A 54 60.97 27.70 -21.36
C ILE A 54 62.29 28.35 -20.88
N GLY A 55 62.32 29.68 -20.72
CA GLY A 55 63.51 30.41 -20.25
C GLY A 55 63.91 30.06 -18.81
N LYS A 56 62.94 29.93 -17.90
CA LYS A 56 63.18 29.50 -16.52
C LYS A 56 63.71 28.06 -16.47
N GLN A 57 63.15 27.16 -17.27
CA GLN A 57 63.52 25.74 -17.29
C GLN A 57 64.90 25.48 -17.90
N LEU A 58 65.32 26.29 -18.88
CA LEU A 58 66.63 26.16 -19.54
C LEU A 58 67.70 27.10 -18.98
N HIS A 59 67.39 27.89 -17.95
CA HIS A 59 68.26 28.91 -17.38
C HIS A 59 68.82 29.90 -18.44
N LYS A 60 67.94 30.38 -19.35
CA LYS A 60 68.30 31.31 -20.44
C LYS A 60 67.46 32.58 -20.36
N LYS A 61 68.08 33.73 -20.70
CA LYS A 61 67.37 35.01 -20.82
C LYS A 61 66.33 34.94 -21.97
N ALA A 62 65.18 35.60 -21.79
CA ALA A 62 64.07 35.57 -22.74
C ALA A 62 64.45 35.93 -24.19
N GLY A 63 65.40 36.86 -24.39
CA GLY A 63 65.90 37.23 -25.73
C GLY A 63 66.62 36.08 -26.45
N VAL A 64 67.36 35.24 -25.72
CA VAL A 64 68.07 34.07 -26.27
C VAL A 64 67.06 32.98 -26.65
N VAL A 65 66.05 32.75 -25.80
CA VAL A 65 64.97 31.80 -26.08
C VAL A 65 64.20 32.21 -27.33
N ARG A 66 63.85 33.50 -27.46
CA ARG A 66 63.12 34.00 -28.63
C ARG A 66 63.90 33.82 -29.94
N ALA A 67 65.21 34.04 -29.93
CA ALA A 67 66.07 33.82 -31.09
C ALA A 67 66.15 32.34 -31.50
N GLU A 68 66.34 31.43 -30.54
CA GLU A 68 66.37 29.98 -30.79
C GLU A 68 65.02 29.45 -31.30
N LEU A 69 63.90 29.89 -30.72
CA LEU A 69 62.57 29.49 -31.20
C LEU A 69 62.27 30.01 -32.61
N SER A 70 62.71 31.22 -32.95
CA SER A 70 62.57 31.74 -34.32
C SER A 70 63.36 30.91 -35.33
N GLY A 71 64.54 30.41 -34.95
CA GLY A 71 65.31 29.47 -35.77
C GLY A 71 64.59 28.13 -35.92
N LEU A 72 64.03 27.61 -34.83
CA LEU A 72 63.27 26.36 -34.83
C LEU A 72 62.02 26.42 -35.72
N TYR A 73 61.26 27.53 -35.68
CA TYR A 73 60.09 27.68 -36.55
C TYR A 73 60.47 27.67 -38.02
N ARG A 74 61.58 28.32 -38.39
CA ARG A 74 62.10 28.30 -39.77
C ARG A 74 62.52 26.90 -40.20
N ASP A 75 63.15 26.15 -39.30
CA ASP A 75 63.57 24.77 -39.57
C ASP A 75 62.34 23.85 -39.78
N ILE A 76 61.23 24.12 -39.08
CA ILE A 76 59.96 23.38 -39.25
C ILE A 76 59.22 23.83 -40.51
N GLU A 77 59.29 25.11 -40.89
CA GLU A 77 58.79 25.59 -42.18
C GLU A 77 59.47 24.86 -43.34
N GLU A 78 60.79 24.73 -43.28
CA GLU A 78 61.60 24.03 -44.29
C GLU A 78 61.33 22.52 -44.30
N LEU A 79 61.11 21.91 -43.13
CA LEU A 79 60.73 20.50 -43.02
C LEU A 79 59.36 20.22 -43.64
N THR A 80 58.39 21.08 -43.38
CA THR A 80 56.98 20.85 -43.72
C THR A 80 56.52 21.57 -44.99
N ASN A 81 57.45 22.20 -45.73
CA ASN A 81 57.21 23.03 -46.91
C ASN A 81 56.15 24.13 -46.68
N GLN A 82 56.13 24.71 -45.49
CA GLN A 82 55.22 25.81 -45.16
C GLN A 82 55.80 27.16 -45.61
N PRO A 83 54.97 28.18 -45.90
CA PRO A 83 55.45 29.51 -46.27
C PRO A 83 56.31 30.14 -45.16
N ALA A 84 57.26 31.01 -45.53
CA ALA A 84 58.10 31.70 -44.55
C ALA A 84 57.27 32.53 -43.55
N ASN A 85 57.60 32.44 -42.26
CA ASN A 85 56.91 33.08 -41.12
C ASN A 85 55.47 32.60 -40.84
N SER A 86 55.11 31.41 -41.31
CA SER A 86 53.79 30.81 -41.08
C SER A 86 53.74 29.91 -39.85
N VAL A 87 54.86 29.34 -39.41
CA VAL A 87 54.90 28.47 -38.22
C VAL A 87 55.04 29.33 -36.97
N ARG A 88 54.10 29.16 -36.03
CA ARG A 88 54.05 29.84 -34.72
C ARG A 88 53.68 28.83 -33.64
N ALA A 89 53.87 29.20 -32.37
CA ALA A 89 53.46 28.35 -31.24
C ALA A 89 51.99 27.88 -31.34
N SER A 90 51.09 28.73 -31.86
CA SER A 90 49.65 28.47 -31.92
C SER A 90 49.23 27.42 -32.97
N ASN A 91 50.02 27.20 -34.02
CA ASN A 91 49.69 26.25 -35.10
C ASN A 91 50.74 25.14 -35.29
N LEU A 92 51.85 25.19 -34.56
CA LEU A 92 52.94 24.20 -34.59
C LEU A 92 52.44 22.76 -34.46
N VAL A 93 51.57 22.50 -33.48
CA VAL A 93 51.01 21.16 -33.22
C VAL A 93 50.22 20.66 -34.43
N HIS A 94 49.38 21.50 -35.01
CA HIS A 94 48.58 21.13 -36.17
C HIS A 94 49.45 20.84 -37.41
N ILE A 95 50.49 21.64 -37.63
CA ILE A 95 51.41 21.49 -38.77
C ILE A 95 52.19 20.18 -38.67
N LEU A 96 52.73 19.86 -37.48
CA LEU A 96 53.47 18.61 -37.26
C LEU A 96 52.55 17.37 -37.27
N GLU A 97 51.28 17.52 -36.88
CA GLU A 97 50.26 16.47 -36.99
C GLU A 97 49.91 16.19 -38.46
N GLN A 98 49.70 17.23 -39.28
CA GLN A 98 49.49 17.09 -40.72
C GLN A 98 50.71 16.47 -41.43
N ALA A 99 51.92 16.80 -40.98
CA ALA A 99 53.15 16.20 -41.49
C ALA A 99 53.41 14.76 -40.98
N GLY A 100 52.52 14.22 -40.14
CA GLY A 100 52.56 12.81 -39.73
C GLY A 100 53.55 12.48 -38.61
N TYR A 101 53.99 13.48 -37.83
CA TYR A 101 54.92 13.28 -36.70
C TYR A 101 54.22 12.93 -35.38
N ARG A 102 52.89 13.03 -35.32
CA ARG A 102 52.12 12.51 -34.21
C ARG A 102 51.96 11.01 -34.38
N LYS A 103 52.30 10.22 -33.36
CA LYS A 103 52.08 8.76 -33.40
C LYS A 103 50.60 8.53 -33.64
N SER A 104 50.26 7.98 -34.81
CA SER A 104 48.93 7.50 -35.08
C SER A 104 48.67 6.35 -34.12
N ARG A 105 47.95 6.59 -33.01
CA ARG A 105 47.14 5.50 -32.47
C ARG A 105 46.25 5.05 -33.62
N PRO A 106 46.13 3.74 -33.91
CA PRO A 106 45.12 3.29 -34.85
C PRO A 106 43.81 3.95 -34.42
N PRO A 107 42.98 4.46 -35.36
CA PRO A 107 41.72 5.03 -34.97
C PRO A 107 41.02 3.95 -34.14
N ILE A 108 40.78 4.23 -32.87
CA ILE A 108 39.72 3.53 -32.17
C ILE A 108 38.50 3.96 -32.97
N GLN A 109 38.10 3.14 -33.96
CA GLN A 109 36.73 3.12 -34.40
C GLN A 109 35.96 3.03 -33.10
N LYS A 110 35.32 4.13 -32.69
CA LYS A 110 34.25 4.03 -31.70
C LYS A 110 33.30 3.04 -32.35
N GLN A 111 33.34 1.78 -31.93
CA GLN A 111 32.36 0.79 -32.34
C GLN A 111 31.02 1.45 -32.09
N LYS A 112 30.34 1.84 -33.16
CA LYS A 112 29.04 2.48 -33.07
C LYS A 112 28.12 1.38 -32.55
N ILE A 113 27.78 1.46 -31.27
CA ILE A 113 26.83 0.53 -30.66
C ILE A 113 25.54 0.64 -31.45
N LEU A 114 25.11 -0.47 -32.06
CA LEU A 114 23.91 -0.50 -32.88
C LEU A 114 22.70 -0.45 -31.96
N CYS A 115 21.85 0.57 -32.08
CA CYS A 115 20.68 0.68 -31.22
C CYS A 115 19.52 1.43 -31.88
N ASN A 116 18.29 1.05 -31.49
CA ASN A 116 17.03 1.67 -31.90
C ASN A 116 16.17 2.07 -30.67
N LEU A 117 16.81 2.35 -29.52
CA LEU A 117 16.10 2.68 -28.29
C LEU A 117 15.21 3.93 -28.47
N PRO A 118 13.93 3.89 -28.05
CA PRO A 118 13.07 5.06 -28.10
C PRO A 118 13.54 6.14 -27.13
N ALA A 119 13.35 7.41 -27.48
CA ALA A 119 13.73 8.53 -26.62
C ALA A 119 13.02 8.47 -25.25
N PRO A 120 13.71 8.78 -24.14
CA PRO A 120 13.07 8.83 -22.82
C PRO A 120 11.95 9.87 -22.77
N THR A 121 10.81 9.52 -22.18
CA THR A 121 9.66 10.43 -22.01
C THR A 121 9.66 11.14 -20.65
N TYR A 122 10.77 11.06 -19.90
CA TYR A 122 10.92 11.64 -18.56
C TYR A 122 12.28 12.31 -18.43
N SER A 123 12.38 13.33 -17.57
CA SER A 123 13.65 14.04 -17.31
C SER A 123 14.55 13.29 -16.31
N LYS A 124 13.94 12.59 -15.36
CA LYS A 124 14.62 11.83 -14.30
C LYS A 124 13.82 10.59 -13.94
N PHE A 125 14.51 9.46 -13.79
CA PHE A 125 13.95 8.21 -13.32
C PHE A 125 13.79 8.23 -11.79
N ILE A 126 12.61 7.87 -11.28
CA ILE A 126 12.26 7.95 -9.86
C ILE A 126 11.96 6.57 -9.28
N GLY A 127 12.64 6.25 -8.17
CA GLY A 127 12.40 5.05 -7.39
C GLY A 127 12.99 3.78 -8.00
N ARG A 128 12.46 2.63 -7.57
CA ARG A 128 12.73 1.31 -8.18
C ARG A 128 14.19 0.85 -8.18
N LYS A 129 14.96 1.29 -7.17
CA LYS A 129 16.37 0.89 -7.04
C LYS A 129 16.55 -0.63 -6.91
N PRO A 130 15.78 -1.34 -6.07
CA PRO A 130 15.92 -2.80 -5.95
C PRO A 130 15.68 -3.53 -7.28
N GLU A 131 14.63 -3.14 -8.01
CA GLU A 131 14.26 -3.76 -9.28
C GLU A 131 15.26 -3.43 -10.38
N MET A 132 15.79 -2.20 -10.40
CA MET A 132 16.87 -1.80 -11.32
C MET A 132 18.14 -2.61 -11.09
N THR A 133 18.58 -2.74 -9.82
CA THR A 133 19.76 -3.54 -9.48
C THR A 133 19.58 -5.00 -9.88
N LEU A 134 18.42 -5.58 -9.59
CA LEU A 134 18.11 -6.96 -9.97
C LEU A 134 18.08 -7.16 -11.49
N LEU A 135 17.48 -6.21 -12.23
CA LEU A 135 17.41 -6.27 -13.69
C LEU A 135 18.82 -6.19 -14.31
N LEU A 136 19.65 -5.23 -13.88
CA LEU A 136 21.03 -5.10 -14.36
C LEU A 136 21.87 -6.34 -14.04
N GLN A 137 21.69 -6.94 -12.86
CA GLN A 137 22.37 -8.18 -12.48
C GLN A 137 21.98 -9.34 -13.42
N ARG A 138 20.67 -9.51 -13.71
CA ARG A 138 20.19 -10.61 -14.57
C ARG A 138 20.52 -10.41 -16.04
N ILE A 139 20.57 -9.16 -16.51
CA ILE A 139 20.98 -8.81 -17.88
C ILE A 139 22.48 -9.03 -18.09
N SER A 140 23.30 -9.10 -17.03
CA SER A 140 24.74 -9.37 -17.18
C SER A 140 25.00 -10.65 -17.97
N LEU A 141 26.04 -10.64 -18.81
CA LEU A 141 26.48 -11.79 -19.60
C LEU A 141 26.99 -12.94 -18.72
N ASP A 142 27.49 -12.65 -17.53
CA ASP A 142 27.94 -13.64 -16.55
C ASP A 142 26.77 -14.40 -15.91
N HIS A 143 25.55 -13.88 -16.04
CA HIS A 143 24.36 -14.52 -15.50
C HIS A 143 23.91 -15.69 -16.40
N ALA A 144 23.61 -16.86 -15.84
CA ALA A 144 23.28 -18.07 -16.62
C ALA A 144 22.00 -17.91 -17.48
N THR A 145 21.00 -17.20 -16.97
CA THR A 145 19.74 -16.99 -17.68
C THR A 145 19.86 -15.90 -18.73
N HIS A 146 19.28 -16.16 -19.91
CA HIS A 146 19.25 -15.21 -21.02
C HIS A 146 17.86 -14.67 -21.34
N ILE A 147 16.77 -15.24 -20.81
CA ILE A 147 15.40 -14.67 -20.90
C ILE A 147 14.96 -14.16 -19.53
N ILE A 148 14.65 -12.86 -19.45
CA ILE A 148 14.17 -12.17 -18.25
C ILE A 148 12.78 -11.62 -18.54
N THR A 149 11.81 -11.89 -17.66
CA THR A 149 10.47 -11.28 -17.76
C THR A 149 10.32 -10.17 -16.73
N VAL A 150 9.78 -9.02 -17.13
CA VAL A 150 9.34 -7.94 -16.25
C VAL A 150 7.81 -7.83 -16.35
N ASP A 151 7.12 -8.16 -15.27
CA ASP A 151 5.65 -8.20 -15.21
C ASP A 151 5.07 -7.20 -14.21
N GLY A 152 3.75 -7.05 -14.24
CA GLY A 152 3.00 -6.14 -13.37
C GLY A 152 1.84 -5.47 -14.12
N ILE A 153 1.03 -4.71 -13.40
CA ILE A 153 -0.17 -4.08 -13.97
C ILE A 153 0.15 -3.09 -15.10
N GLY A 154 -0.88 -2.76 -15.89
CA GLY A 154 -0.81 -1.68 -16.87
C GLY A 154 -0.40 -0.36 -16.22
N GLY A 155 0.49 0.39 -16.87
CA GLY A 155 0.88 1.72 -16.40
C GLY A 155 1.87 1.78 -15.23
N VAL A 156 2.29 0.64 -14.67
CA VAL A 156 3.22 0.60 -13.52
C VAL A 156 4.65 1.06 -13.86
N GLY A 157 5.01 1.11 -15.15
CA GLY A 157 6.33 1.58 -15.62
C GLY A 157 7.34 0.47 -15.96
N LYS A 158 6.86 -0.71 -16.39
CA LYS A 158 7.72 -1.83 -16.84
C LYS A 158 8.63 -1.41 -17.99
N THR A 159 8.05 -0.87 -19.07
CA THR A 159 8.77 -0.35 -20.22
C THR A 159 9.78 0.73 -19.81
N THR A 160 9.37 1.64 -18.92
CA THR A 160 10.24 2.70 -18.39
C THR A 160 11.45 2.14 -17.64
N LEU A 161 11.26 1.14 -16.77
CA LEU A 161 12.36 0.48 -16.05
C LEU A 161 13.35 -0.19 -17.02
N VAL A 162 12.82 -0.93 -18.00
CA VAL A 162 13.65 -1.66 -18.97
C VAL A 162 14.41 -0.69 -19.88
N LEU A 163 13.76 0.38 -20.33
CA LEU A 163 14.42 1.43 -21.11
C LEU A 163 15.51 2.14 -20.31
N GLU A 164 15.27 2.49 -19.04
CA GLU A 164 16.30 3.10 -18.20
C GLU A 164 17.51 2.17 -18.04
N ALA A 165 17.27 0.88 -17.78
CA ALA A 165 18.36 -0.12 -17.71
C ALA A 165 19.12 -0.22 -19.05
N ALA A 166 18.41 -0.19 -20.17
CA ALA A 166 19.00 -0.21 -21.51
C ALA A 166 19.86 1.03 -21.78
N TYR A 167 19.41 2.21 -21.37
CA TYR A 167 20.20 3.45 -21.45
C TYR A 167 21.43 3.42 -20.53
N CYS A 168 21.34 2.83 -19.33
CA CYS A 168 22.50 2.58 -18.48
C CYS A 168 23.52 1.69 -19.18
N CYS A 169 23.08 0.57 -19.78
CA CYS A 169 23.94 -0.34 -20.54
C CYS A 169 24.53 0.31 -21.80
N LEU A 170 23.76 1.14 -22.53
CA LEU A 170 24.26 1.89 -23.69
C LEU A 170 25.38 2.83 -23.27
N ASN A 171 25.15 3.62 -22.22
CA ASN A 171 26.14 4.55 -21.68
C ASN A 171 27.39 3.82 -21.19
N ALA A 172 27.23 2.68 -20.51
CA ALA A 172 28.34 1.86 -20.05
C ALA A 172 29.14 1.25 -21.22
N SER A 173 28.46 0.86 -22.29
CA SER A 173 29.08 0.33 -23.52
C SER A 173 29.89 1.40 -24.24
N VAL A 174 29.37 2.63 -24.33
CA VAL A 174 30.06 3.78 -24.96
C VAL A 174 31.23 4.29 -24.11
N LYS A 175 31.05 4.40 -22.79
CA LYS A 175 32.06 4.94 -21.85
C LYS A 175 33.00 3.86 -21.28
N GLN A 176 32.82 2.60 -21.67
CA GLN A 176 33.53 1.43 -21.17
C GLN A 176 33.54 1.27 -19.63
N GLN A 177 32.47 1.64 -18.94
CA GLN A 177 32.39 1.55 -17.48
C GLN A 177 32.42 0.09 -17.00
N PRO A 178 33.33 -0.31 -16.09
CA PRO A 178 33.54 -1.72 -15.75
C PRO A 178 32.41 -2.39 -14.97
N GLU A 179 31.60 -1.61 -14.23
CA GLU A 179 30.62 -2.15 -13.27
C GLU A 179 29.26 -2.51 -13.86
N LEU A 180 28.99 -2.14 -15.11
CA LEU A 180 27.67 -2.30 -15.75
C LEU A 180 27.73 -3.22 -16.99
N PRO A 181 26.65 -3.97 -17.29
CA PRO A 181 26.60 -4.83 -18.47
C PRO A 181 26.82 -4.03 -19.77
N LYS A 182 27.64 -4.59 -20.67
CA LYS A 182 28.00 -3.99 -21.96
C LYS A 182 27.52 -4.85 -23.12
N PHE A 183 27.02 -4.19 -24.17
CA PHE A 183 26.48 -4.84 -25.37
C PHE A 183 27.03 -4.19 -26.63
N ASP A 184 27.12 -4.99 -27.69
CA ASP A 184 27.52 -4.54 -29.03
C ASP A 184 26.31 -4.02 -29.81
N ALA A 185 25.12 -4.52 -29.48
CA ALA A 185 23.84 -4.03 -30.00
C ALA A 185 22.73 -4.06 -28.93
N ILE A 186 21.84 -3.06 -28.96
CA ILE A 186 20.65 -2.98 -28.11
C ILE A 186 19.42 -2.77 -29.00
N ILE A 187 18.55 -3.76 -29.04
CA ILE A 187 17.39 -3.79 -29.94
C ILE A 187 16.11 -3.72 -29.10
N PHE A 188 15.21 -2.83 -29.47
CA PHE A 188 13.89 -2.65 -28.87
C PHE A 188 12.81 -2.90 -29.91
N THR A 189 11.86 -3.78 -29.59
CA THR A 189 10.64 -4.00 -30.38
C THR A 189 9.43 -3.96 -29.45
N SER A 190 8.29 -3.44 -29.92
CA SER A 190 7.12 -3.21 -29.07
C SER A 190 5.81 -3.49 -29.79
N ALA A 191 5.04 -4.45 -29.27
CA ALA A 191 3.70 -4.76 -29.77
C ALA A 191 2.63 -3.76 -29.29
N LYS A 192 3.02 -2.70 -28.57
CA LYS A 192 2.13 -1.69 -28.00
C LYS A 192 1.16 -1.09 -29.03
N GLN A 193 -0.14 -1.14 -28.73
CA GLN A 193 -1.20 -0.72 -29.65
C GLN A 193 -1.77 0.68 -29.38
N GLN A 194 -1.56 1.24 -28.18
CA GLN A 194 -2.17 2.49 -27.75
C GLN A 194 -1.23 3.31 -26.86
N TYR A 195 -1.42 4.63 -26.86
CA TYR A 195 -0.78 5.58 -25.94
C TYR A 195 -1.84 6.27 -25.09
N LEU A 196 -1.46 6.66 -23.88
CA LEU A 196 -2.28 7.49 -23.02
C LEU A 196 -1.67 8.89 -22.93
N PHE A 197 -2.39 9.87 -23.45
CA PHE A 197 -2.04 11.29 -23.37
C PHE A 197 -3.01 12.02 -22.43
N PRO A 198 -2.68 13.26 -21.99
CA PRO A 198 -3.63 14.08 -21.24
C PRO A 198 -4.94 14.38 -22.00
N MET A 199 -5.02 14.14 -23.31
CA MET A 199 -6.27 14.30 -24.07
C MET A 199 -7.04 12.98 -24.26
N GLY A 200 -6.50 11.86 -23.77
CA GLY A 200 -7.13 10.54 -23.84
C GLY A 200 -6.26 9.46 -24.48
N ILE A 201 -6.90 8.33 -24.80
CA ILE A 201 -6.27 7.16 -25.43
C ILE A 201 -6.14 7.39 -26.93
N VAL A 202 -4.93 7.18 -27.47
CA VAL A 202 -4.63 7.34 -28.90
C VAL A 202 -4.07 6.04 -29.48
N PRO A 203 -4.61 5.50 -30.57
CA PRO A 203 -4.11 4.27 -31.19
C PRO A 203 -2.74 4.47 -31.85
N LYS A 204 -1.88 3.45 -31.81
CA LYS A 204 -0.59 3.39 -32.51
C LYS A 204 -0.78 2.68 -33.88
N PRO A 205 -0.54 3.36 -35.00
CA PRO A 205 -0.82 2.81 -36.34
C PRO A 205 0.13 1.70 -36.78
N GLN A 206 1.34 1.59 -36.20
CA GLN A 206 2.35 0.56 -36.53
C GLN A 206 2.78 -0.17 -35.26
N ALA A 207 2.04 -1.23 -34.90
CA ALA A 207 2.44 -2.16 -33.84
C ALA A 207 3.07 -3.40 -34.47
N GLN A 208 4.21 -3.87 -33.95
CA GLN A 208 4.81 -5.14 -34.35
C GLN A 208 3.97 -6.30 -33.76
N ARG A 209 3.24 -7.06 -34.59
CA ARG A 209 2.20 -8.00 -34.13
C ARG A 209 2.55 -9.48 -34.29
N ASN A 210 3.62 -9.79 -35.00
CA ASN A 210 4.02 -11.15 -35.30
C ASN A 210 5.56 -11.30 -35.30
N LEU A 211 6.03 -12.54 -35.44
CA LEU A 211 7.46 -12.84 -35.49
C LEU A 211 8.16 -12.13 -36.66
N HIS A 212 7.50 -11.98 -37.81
CA HIS A 212 8.08 -11.32 -38.98
C HIS A 212 8.40 -9.84 -38.72
N ASP A 213 7.53 -9.12 -38.00
CA ASP A 213 7.78 -7.73 -37.61
C ASP A 213 8.97 -7.61 -36.64
N ILE A 214 9.12 -8.55 -35.71
CA ILE A 214 10.27 -8.61 -34.80
C ILE A 214 11.56 -8.88 -35.57
N LEU A 215 11.56 -9.85 -36.49
CA LEU A 215 12.72 -10.15 -37.34
C LEU A 215 13.11 -8.95 -38.20
N ARG A 216 12.12 -8.23 -38.74
CA ARG A 216 12.35 -7.00 -39.52
C ARG A 216 13.00 -5.91 -38.68
N GLU A 217 12.53 -5.68 -37.46
CA GLU A 217 13.11 -4.68 -36.56
C GLU A 217 14.56 -5.02 -36.18
N ILE A 218 14.83 -6.31 -35.91
CA ILE A 218 16.19 -6.80 -35.66
C ILE A 218 17.08 -6.59 -36.89
N ALA A 219 16.61 -6.97 -38.07
CA ALA A 219 17.36 -6.82 -39.32
C ALA A 219 17.68 -5.35 -39.61
N ASN A 220 16.70 -4.44 -39.46
CA ASN A 220 16.88 -3.01 -39.66
C ASN A 220 17.89 -2.41 -38.67
N THR A 221 17.83 -2.81 -37.39
CA THR A 221 18.77 -2.29 -36.36
C THR A 221 20.19 -2.79 -36.57
N LEU A 222 20.34 -4.03 -37.07
CA LEU A 222 21.62 -4.65 -37.31
C LEU A 222 22.19 -4.40 -38.72
N ASP A 223 21.46 -3.64 -39.55
CA ASP A 223 21.78 -3.35 -40.95
C ASP A 223 21.96 -4.63 -41.81
N ILE A 224 21.06 -5.60 -41.62
CA ILE A 224 21.07 -6.88 -42.32
C ILE A 224 20.19 -6.78 -43.57
N GLN A 225 20.78 -7.01 -44.73
CA GLN A 225 20.06 -7.17 -45.99
C GLN A 225 19.90 -8.66 -46.30
N SER A 226 18.65 -9.15 -46.32
CA SER A 226 18.34 -10.53 -46.70
C SER A 226 16.94 -10.63 -47.32
N PRO A 227 16.70 -11.61 -48.21
CA PRO A 227 15.35 -12.00 -48.61
C PRO A 227 14.49 -12.41 -47.41
N ILE A 228 13.16 -12.29 -47.52
CA ILE A 228 12.21 -12.60 -46.44
C ILE A 228 12.33 -14.09 -46.01
N GLU A 229 12.51 -14.99 -46.96
CA GLU A 229 12.59 -16.45 -46.73
C GLU A 229 13.82 -16.84 -45.89
N ASP A 230 14.95 -16.13 -46.06
CA ASP A 230 16.21 -16.41 -45.34
C ASP A 230 16.41 -15.53 -44.09
N GLN A 231 15.46 -14.61 -43.82
CA GLN A 231 15.63 -13.58 -42.80
C GLN A 231 15.84 -14.15 -41.40
N LEU A 232 15.12 -15.22 -41.04
CA LEU A 232 15.24 -15.87 -39.74
C LEU A 232 16.64 -16.45 -39.51
N ASN A 233 17.19 -17.14 -40.51
CA ASN A 233 18.54 -17.73 -40.43
C ASN A 233 19.62 -16.64 -40.40
N CYS A 234 19.48 -15.60 -41.23
CA CYS A 234 20.39 -14.46 -41.25
C CYS A 234 20.41 -13.72 -39.92
N VAL A 235 19.25 -13.48 -39.32
CA VAL A 235 19.12 -12.84 -38.00
C VAL A 235 19.79 -13.70 -36.93
N ARG A 236 19.53 -15.00 -36.87
CA ARG A 236 20.16 -15.92 -35.90
C ARG A 236 21.68 -15.91 -36.00
N GLN A 237 22.23 -15.98 -37.22
CA GLN A 237 23.68 -15.96 -37.45
C GLN A 237 24.34 -14.63 -37.08
N ASN A 238 23.64 -13.51 -37.21
CA ASN A 238 24.16 -12.20 -36.82
C ASN A 238 24.08 -11.97 -35.31
N LEU A 239 22.98 -12.40 -34.68
CA LEU A 239 22.82 -12.35 -33.23
C LEU A 239 23.86 -13.22 -32.51
N SER A 240 24.20 -14.40 -33.06
CA SER A 240 25.19 -15.30 -32.43
C SER A 240 26.62 -14.76 -32.40
N LYS A 241 26.95 -13.77 -33.24
CA LYS A 241 28.31 -13.18 -33.33
C LYS A 241 28.53 -11.97 -32.42
N ARG A 242 27.48 -11.49 -31.74
CA ARG A 242 27.49 -10.20 -31.01
C ARG A 242 26.88 -10.38 -29.62
N ARG A 243 27.27 -9.53 -28.67
CA ARG A 243 26.58 -9.43 -27.37
C ARG A 243 25.38 -8.51 -27.57
N VAL A 244 24.18 -9.06 -27.47
CA VAL A 244 22.95 -8.32 -27.82
C VAL A 244 22.03 -8.23 -26.61
N LEU A 245 21.47 -7.05 -26.37
CA LEU A 245 20.30 -6.90 -25.51
C LEU A 245 19.06 -6.74 -26.40
N LEU A 246 18.18 -7.72 -26.40
CA LEU A 246 16.90 -7.73 -27.12
C LEU A 246 15.75 -7.46 -26.14
N ILE A 247 15.05 -6.35 -26.33
CA ILE A 247 13.90 -5.96 -25.51
C ILE A 247 12.64 -6.16 -26.34
N VAL A 248 11.73 -7.00 -25.84
CA VAL A 248 10.43 -7.29 -26.44
C VAL A 248 9.34 -6.74 -25.52
N ASP A 249 8.77 -5.59 -25.89
CA ASP A 249 7.84 -4.85 -25.07
C ASP A 249 6.38 -5.14 -25.42
N ASN A 250 5.50 -5.23 -24.40
CA ASN A 250 4.06 -5.38 -24.55
C ASN A 250 3.60 -6.69 -25.24
N MET A 251 4.27 -7.81 -24.96
CA MET A 251 3.98 -9.13 -25.56
C MET A 251 2.53 -9.60 -25.39
N GLU A 252 1.82 -9.14 -24.35
CA GLU A 252 0.43 -9.55 -24.07
C GLU A 252 -0.60 -9.12 -25.14
N THR A 253 -0.22 -8.20 -26.02
CA THR A 253 -1.09 -7.61 -27.06
C THR A 253 -1.09 -8.39 -28.37
N MET A 254 -0.27 -9.45 -28.47
CA MET A 254 -0.21 -10.36 -29.60
C MET A 254 -1.25 -11.48 -29.48
N GLU A 255 -1.64 -12.07 -30.60
CA GLU A 255 -2.48 -13.27 -30.62
C GLU A 255 -1.71 -14.50 -30.13
N ASN A 256 -2.40 -15.44 -29.47
CA ASN A 256 -1.78 -16.59 -28.82
C ASN A 256 -0.86 -17.41 -29.74
N ALA A 257 -1.25 -17.64 -31.00
CA ALA A 257 -0.45 -18.39 -31.97
C ALA A 257 0.88 -17.66 -32.27
N ALA A 258 0.82 -16.34 -32.52
CA ALA A 258 1.99 -15.51 -32.74
C ALA A 258 2.90 -15.43 -31.49
N THR A 259 2.31 -15.39 -30.29
CA THR A 259 3.07 -15.42 -29.04
C THR A 259 3.88 -16.71 -28.89
N GLN A 260 3.30 -17.87 -29.23
CA GLN A 260 4.01 -19.16 -29.16
C GLN A 260 5.20 -19.22 -30.13
N GLU A 261 5.01 -18.75 -31.38
CA GLU A 261 6.08 -18.67 -32.37
C GLU A 261 7.23 -17.77 -31.90
N VAL A 262 6.90 -16.58 -31.36
CA VAL A 262 7.90 -15.65 -30.84
C VAL A 262 8.63 -16.25 -29.64
N ILE A 263 7.91 -16.85 -28.69
CA ILE A 263 8.54 -17.50 -27.53
C ILE A 263 9.49 -18.61 -28.00
N SER A 264 9.08 -19.47 -28.93
CA SER A 264 9.94 -20.51 -29.50
C SER A 264 11.20 -19.93 -30.13
N PHE A 265 11.07 -18.86 -30.92
CA PHE A 265 12.21 -18.17 -31.51
C PHE A 265 13.17 -17.63 -30.44
N LEU A 266 12.65 -17.00 -29.38
CA LEU A 266 13.45 -16.41 -28.31
C LEU A 266 14.22 -17.47 -27.50
N TYR A 267 13.62 -18.65 -27.27
CA TYR A 267 14.28 -19.77 -26.58
C TYR A 267 15.43 -20.39 -27.38
N ASP A 268 15.35 -20.36 -28.71
CA ASP A 268 16.39 -20.87 -29.60
C ASP A 268 17.60 -19.93 -29.74
N LEU A 269 17.54 -18.72 -29.17
CA LEU A 269 18.63 -17.74 -29.27
C LEU A 269 19.79 -18.10 -28.32
N PRO A 270 21.05 -17.84 -28.72
CA PRO A 270 22.21 -18.19 -27.92
C PRO A 270 22.37 -17.26 -26.70
N ALA A 271 23.06 -17.73 -25.65
CA ALA A 271 23.14 -17.04 -24.35
C ALA A 271 23.83 -15.66 -24.37
N ASN A 272 24.58 -15.34 -25.44
CA ASN A 272 25.14 -14.01 -25.68
C ASN A 272 24.07 -12.98 -26.10
N VAL A 273 22.84 -13.42 -26.37
CA VAL A 273 21.66 -12.59 -26.54
C VAL A 273 20.87 -12.57 -25.23
N LYS A 274 20.88 -11.45 -24.54
CA LYS A 274 20.07 -11.21 -23.35
C LYS A 274 18.73 -10.64 -23.76
N ILE A 275 17.66 -11.29 -23.34
CA ILE A 275 16.29 -11.02 -23.77
C ILE A 275 15.51 -10.51 -22.56
N VAL A 276 14.88 -9.35 -22.69
CA VAL A 276 14.01 -8.78 -21.67
C VAL A 276 12.61 -8.62 -22.25
N ILE A 277 11.64 -9.34 -21.68
CA ILE A 277 10.25 -9.30 -22.09
C ILE A 277 9.46 -8.47 -21.09
N THR A 278 8.70 -7.47 -21.55
CA THR A 278 7.71 -6.81 -20.70
C THR A 278 6.32 -7.37 -21.00
N SER A 279 5.56 -7.66 -19.94
CA SER A 279 4.20 -8.19 -20.07
C SER A 279 3.29 -7.72 -18.94
N ARG A 280 1.98 -7.62 -19.17
CA ARG A 280 0.98 -7.53 -18.09
C ARG A 280 0.73 -8.87 -17.40
N GLU A 281 1.07 -9.97 -18.08
CA GLU A 281 0.89 -11.33 -17.59
C GLU A 281 2.20 -11.90 -17.07
N ARG A 282 2.15 -12.65 -15.95
CA ARG A 282 3.31 -13.41 -15.45
C ARG A 282 3.61 -14.57 -16.40
N LEU A 283 4.72 -14.50 -17.13
CA LEU A 283 5.15 -15.50 -18.12
C LEU A 283 6.09 -16.60 -17.55
N GLY A 284 6.10 -16.84 -16.24
CA GLY A 284 6.74 -18.00 -15.60
C GLY A 284 8.28 -17.99 -15.54
N VAL A 285 8.99 -17.39 -16.49
CA VAL A 285 10.47 -17.40 -16.55
C VAL A 285 11.05 -16.24 -15.74
N MET A 286 11.62 -16.56 -14.57
CA MET A 286 12.29 -15.65 -13.63
C MET A 286 11.75 -14.21 -13.65
N PRO A 287 10.48 -14.03 -13.23
CA PRO A 287 9.83 -12.73 -13.25
C PRO A 287 10.55 -11.72 -12.35
N ILE A 288 10.56 -10.46 -12.79
CA ILE A 288 10.73 -9.27 -11.97
C ILE A 288 9.36 -8.60 -11.92
N SER A 289 8.56 -8.97 -10.92
CA SER A 289 7.23 -8.38 -10.72
C SER A 289 7.37 -6.97 -10.17
N LEU A 290 6.86 -6.00 -10.92
CA LEU A 290 7.05 -4.60 -10.63
C LEU A 290 5.89 -4.05 -9.78
N PRO A 291 6.13 -3.63 -8.52
CA PRO A 291 5.07 -3.09 -7.67
C PRO A 291 4.71 -1.65 -8.07
N CYS A 292 3.56 -1.19 -7.59
CA CYS A 292 3.22 0.24 -7.59
C CYS A 292 4.24 1.04 -6.77
N LEU A 293 4.40 2.32 -7.08
CA LEU A 293 5.33 3.16 -6.33
C LEU A 293 4.88 3.31 -4.89
N SER A 294 5.84 3.22 -3.96
CA SER A 294 5.60 3.56 -2.56
C SER A 294 5.12 5.01 -2.42
N LYS A 295 4.50 5.36 -1.29
CA LYS A 295 4.08 6.74 -1.00
C LYS A 295 5.23 7.74 -1.18
N GLY A 296 6.43 7.41 -0.68
CA GLY A 296 7.61 8.27 -0.82
C GLY A 296 8.11 8.43 -2.26
N GLU A 297 8.05 7.38 -3.07
CA GLU A 297 8.39 7.45 -4.50
C GLU A 297 7.33 8.19 -5.32
N SER A 298 6.06 7.94 -5.04
CA SER A 298 4.92 8.62 -5.68
C SER A 298 4.99 10.13 -5.44
N LEU A 299 5.23 10.56 -4.21
CA LEU A 299 5.36 11.98 -3.87
C LEU A 299 6.54 12.65 -4.59
N ARG A 300 7.66 11.94 -4.78
CA ARG A 300 8.81 12.44 -5.56
C ARG A 300 8.46 12.58 -7.05
N LEU A 301 7.74 11.61 -7.61
CA LEU A 301 7.27 11.69 -9.00
C LEU A 301 6.28 12.85 -9.19
N ILE A 302 5.34 13.02 -8.25
CA ILE A 302 4.38 14.14 -8.25
C ILE A 302 5.15 15.47 -8.21
N GLN A 303 6.12 15.60 -7.30
CA GLN A 303 6.91 16.82 -7.17
C GLN A 303 7.69 17.14 -8.45
N GLN A 304 8.31 16.15 -9.08
CA GLN A 304 9.03 16.34 -10.34
C GLN A 304 8.08 16.80 -11.46
N GLN A 305 6.96 16.11 -11.64
CA GLN A 305 5.97 16.45 -12.67
C GLN A 305 5.34 17.83 -12.44
N ALA A 306 5.11 18.20 -11.18
CA ALA A 306 4.60 19.50 -10.81
C ALA A 306 5.60 20.62 -11.12
N LEU A 307 6.90 20.41 -10.83
CA LEU A 307 7.96 21.37 -11.15
C LEU A 307 8.10 21.58 -12.67
N GLU A 308 8.09 20.51 -13.45
CA GLU A 308 8.20 20.57 -14.92
C GLU A 308 7.04 21.37 -15.55
N LYS A 309 5.83 21.19 -15.01
CA LYS A 309 4.60 21.84 -15.51
C LYS A 309 4.25 23.14 -14.77
N ARG A 310 5.11 23.60 -13.86
CA ARG A 310 4.92 24.81 -13.04
C ARG A 310 3.61 24.82 -12.22
N ILE A 311 3.24 23.67 -11.68
CA ILE A 311 2.08 23.47 -10.81
C ILE A 311 2.55 23.43 -9.35
N ALA A 312 1.82 24.07 -8.45
CA ALA A 312 2.06 23.99 -7.01
C ALA A 312 1.05 23.03 -6.36
N PHE A 313 1.54 22.01 -5.65
CA PHE A 313 0.74 21.16 -4.79
C PHE A 313 1.15 21.31 -3.33
N ASN A 314 0.17 21.39 -2.44
CA ASN A 314 0.43 21.21 -1.02
C ASN A 314 0.58 19.72 -0.65
N LYS A 315 1.07 19.42 0.56
CA LYS A 315 1.29 18.04 1.03
C LYS A 315 0.02 17.19 1.01
N HIS A 316 -1.13 17.79 1.31
CA HIS A 316 -2.41 17.10 1.34
C HIS A 316 -2.88 16.71 -0.07
N GLN A 317 -2.82 17.63 -1.03
CA GLN A 317 -3.16 17.38 -2.44
C GLN A 317 -2.27 16.30 -3.06
N ALA A 318 -0.97 16.32 -2.78
CA ALA A 318 -0.05 15.28 -3.25
C ALA A 318 -0.35 13.90 -2.62
N ALA A 319 -0.71 13.87 -1.33
CA ALA A 319 -1.13 12.64 -0.67
C ALA A 319 -2.45 12.09 -1.25
N LEU A 320 -3.40 12.97 -1.56
CA LEU A 320 -4.69 12.62 -2.15
C LEU A 320 -4.51 12.07 -3.59
N LEU A 321 -3.64 12.67 -4.39
CA LEU A 321 -3.26 12.15 -5.71
C LEU A 321 -2.64 10.74 -5.60
N HIS A 322 -1.71 10.53 -4.66
CA HIS A 322 -1.15 9.20 -4.43
C HIS A 322 -2.23 8.18 -4.04
N GLN A 323 -3.13 8.53 -3.12
CA GLN A 323 -4.21 7.66 -2.68
C GLN A 323 -5.13 7.27 -3.84
N ARG A 324 -5.55 8.24 -4.67
CA ARG A 324 -6.47 8.01 -5.80
C ARG A 324 -5.80 7.27 -6.96
N THR A 325 -4.50 7.49 -7.18
CA THR A 325 -3.75 6.79 -8.24
C THR A 325 -3.21 5.42 -7.82
N GLY A 326 -3.28 5.07 -6.54
CA GLY A 326 -2.70 3.83 -6.01
C GLY A 326 -1.19 3.70 -6.22
N GLY A 327 -0.48 4.81 -6.48
CA GLY A 327 0.95 4.79 -6.83
C GLY A 327 1.27 4.30 -8.24
N ILE A 328 0.29 4.26 -9.15
CA ILE A 328 0.51 3.94 -10.57
C ILE A 328 1.15 5.15 -11.29
N PRO A 329 2.39 5.06 -11.81
CA PRO A 329 3.08 6.20 -12.42
C PRO A 329 2.33 6.85 -13.57
N ILE A 330 1.76 6.06 -14.50
CA ILE A 330 1.05 6.66 -15.64
C ILE A 330 -0.19 7.44 -15.20
N ALA A 331 -0.89 6.98 -14.15
CA ALA A 331 -2.05 7.66 -13.59
C ALA A 331 -1.65 9.01 -12.96
N ILE A 332 -0.51 9.04 -12.25
CA ILE A 332 0.06 10.27 -11.69
C ILE A 332 0.42 11.26 -12.81
N VAL A 333 1.16 10.81 -13.83
CA VAL A 333 1.60 11.66 -14.95
C VAL A 333 0.41 12.19 -15.75
N TYR A 334 -0.59 11.34 -16.00
CA TYR A 334 -1.84 11.72 -16.66
C TYR A 334 -2.60 12.78 -15.86
N ALA A 335 -2.81 12.55 -14.55
CA ALA A 335 -3.53 13.47 -13.68
C ALA A 335 -2.88 14.86 -13.66
N ILE A 336 -1.56 14.93 -13.50
CA ILE A 336 -0.84 16.21 -13.50
C ILE A 336 -0.84 16.84 -14.91
N GLY A 337 -0.82 16.03 -15.98
CA GLY A 337 -1.00 16.50 -17.35
C GLY A 337 -2.35 17.16 -17.60
N GLN A 338 -3.44 16.58 -17.09
CA GLN A 338 -4.79 17.15 -17.15
C GLN A 338 -4.88 18.49 -16.40
N ILE A 339 -4.28 18.57 -15.21
CA ILE A 339 -4.23 19.80 -14.43
C ILE A 339 -3.44 20.89 -15.17
N SER A 340 -2.31 20.53 -15.77
CA SER A 340 -1.53 21.44 -16.62
C SER A 340 -2.29 21.92 -17.86
N SER A 341 -3.29 21.17 -18.30
CA SER A 341 -4.13 21.50 -19.47
C SER A 341 -5.37 22.30 -19.07
N GLY A 342 -5.49 22.71 -17.81
CA GLY A 342 -6.55 23.61 -17.31
C GLY A 342 -7.65 22.94 -16.47
N SER A 343 -7.57 21.63 -16.20
CA SER A 343 -8.54 20.96 -15.33
C SER A 343 -8.27 21.25 -13.84
N SER A 344 -9.31 21.35 -13.01
CA SER A 344 -9.14 21.43 -11.56
C SER A 344 -8.70 20.07 -10.98
N LEU A 345 -8.07 20.09 -9.80
CA LEU A 345 -7.66 18.86 -9.13
C LEU A 345 -8.89 18.01 -8.79
N GLU A 346 -9.97 18.62 -8.31
CA GLU A 346 -11.20 17.95 -7.93
C GLU A 346 -11.79 17.16 -9.10
N LEU A 347 -11.92 17.81 -10.27
CA LEU A 347 -12.44 17.17 -11.49
C LEU A 347 -11.54 16.02 -11.96
N VAL A 348 -10.22 16.16 -11.85
CA VAL A 348 -9.28 15.09 -12.23
C VAL A 348 -9.39 13.90 -11.28
N LEU A 349 -9.54 14.15 -9.98
CA LEU A 349 -9.74 13.08 -9.00
C LEU A 349 -11.09 12.38 -9.20
N GLU A 350 -12.15 13.11 -9.56
CA GLU A 350 -13.43 12.54 -9.95
C GLU A 350 -13.30 11.68 -11.21
N ARG A 351 -12.58 12.13 -12.24
CA ARG A 351 -12.32 11.34 -13.46
C ARG A 351 -11.48 10.09 -13.20
N LEU A 352 -10.49 10.15 -12.32
CA LEU A 352 -9.75 8.98 -11.89
C LEU A 352 -10.63 7.98 -11.13
N SER A 353 -11.63 8.49 -10.41
CA SER A 353 -12.64 7.69 -9.72
C SER A 353 -13.81 7.31 -10.63
N SER A 354 -13.81 7.78 -11.88
CA SER A 354 -14.87 7.51 -12.85
C SER A 354 -14.65 6.14 -13.48
N ASN A 355 -15.75 5.41 -13.54
CA ASN A 355 -15.88 4.09 -14.13
C ASN A 355 -15.60 4.05 -15.65
N GLN A 356 -15.50 5.21 -16.32
CA GLN A 356 -15.13 5.37 -17.74
C GLN A 356 -13.83 6.16 -17.93
N GLY A 357 -13.03 6.36 -16.87
CA GLY A 357 -11.79 7.13 -16.96
C GLY A 357 -10.74 6.48 -17.88
N ASP A 358 -10.10 7.28 -18.74
CA ASP A 358 -9.07 6.82 -19.70
C ASP A 358 -7.96 5.98 -19.04
N VAL A 359 -7.56 6.34 -17.81
CA VAL A 359 -6.51 5.64 -17.07
C VAL A 359 -6.93 4.20 -16.76
N ALA A 360 -8.15 4.01 -16.25
CA ALA A 360 -8.67 2.72 -15.88
C ALA A 360 -8.84 1.84 -17.13
N GLN A 361 -9.41 2.39 -18.20
CA GLN A 361 -9.55 1.70 -19.47
C GLN A 361 -8.19 1.30 -20.04
N PHE A 362 -7.21 2.21 -20.08
CA PHE A 362 -5.86 1.91 -20.58
C PHE A 362 -5.14 0.82 -19.75
N CYS A 363 -5.29 0.85 -18.43
CA CYS A 363 -4.58 -0.06 -17.52
C CYS A 363 -5.20 -1.46 -17.44
N PHE A 364 -6.53 -1.59 -17.56
CA PHE A 364 -7.22 -2.83 -17.17
C PHE A 364 -8.10 -3.46 -18.26
N HIS A 365 -8.59 -2.69 -19.24
CA HIS A 365 -9.60 -3.15 -20.20
C HIS A 365 -9.20 -4.44 -20.93
N GLU A 366 -8.02 -4.47 -21.57
CA GLU A 366 -7.53 -5.65 -22.29
C GLU A 366 -7.38 -6.88 -21.37
N SER A 367 -6.94 -6.67 -20.13
CA SER A 367 -6.75 -7.77 -19.17
C SER A 367 -8.08 -8.37 -18.71
N VAL A 368 -9.12 -7.55 -18.53
CA VAL A 368 -10.45 -8.00 -18.12
C VAL A 368 -11.21 -8.65 -19.29
N GLN A 369 -11.06 -8.12 -20.52
CA GLN A 369 -11.65 -8.75 -21.71
C GLN A 369 -11.19 -10.20 -21.91
N LYS A 370 -9.92 -10.51 -21.61
CA LYS A 370 -9.36 -11.87 -21.75
C LYS A 370 -10.00 -12.93 -20.85
N ILE A 371 -10.66 -12.52 -19.77
CA ILE A 371 -11.31 -13.42 -18.81
C ILE A 371 -12.83 -13.34 -18.91
N GLN A 372 -13.37 -12.52 -19.80
CA GLN A 372 -14.80 -12.25 -19.85
C GLN A 372 -15.60 -13.55 -20.05
N GLY A 373 -16.52 -13.81 -19.12
CA GLY A 373 -17.39 -14.98 -19.13
C GLY A 373 -16.83 -16.22 -18.42
N ASP A 374 -15.58 -16.21 -17.98
CA ASP A 374 -15.01 -17.31 -17.19
C ASP A 374 -15.18 -17.12 -15.66
N ALA A 375 -14.69 -18.09 -14.88
CA ALA A 375 -14.72 -18.05 -13.42
C ALA A 375 -13.88 -16.91 -12.82
N ALA A 376 -12.76 -16.52 -13.45
CA ALA A 376 -11.91 -15.42 -13.03
C ALA A 376 -12.67 -14.08 -13.12
N HIS A 377 -13.48 -13.89 -14.17
CA HIS A 377 -14.29 -12.69 -14.32
C HIS A 377 -15.36 -12.56 -13.22
N ALA A 378 -16.07 -13.65 -12.89
CA ALA A 378 -17.03 -13.65 -11.79
C ALA A 378 -16.36 -13.37 -10.44
N LEU A 379 -15.18 -13.94 -10.18
CA LEU A 379 -14.40 -13.68 -8.97
C LEU A 379 -13.91 -12.23 -8.89
N LEU A 380 -13.46 -11.65 -10.00
CA LEU A 380 -13.02 -10.26 -10.05
C LEU A 380 -14.18 -9.31 -9.73
N MET A 381 -15.32 -9.50 -10.38
CA MET A 381 -16.54 -8.73 -10.13
C MET A 381 -17.04 -8.85 -8.69
N ALA A 382 -17.04 -10.06 -8.13
CA ALA A 382 -17.39 -10.29 -6.72
C ALA A 382 -16.44 -9.58 -5.75
N LEU A 383 -15.13 -9.62 -6.02
CA LEU A 383 -14.12 -8.98 -5.16
C LEU A 383 -14.30 -7.46 -5.10
N ALA A 384 -14.79 -6.82 -6.17
CA ALA A 384 -14.98 -5.37 -6.22
C ALA A 384 -16.10 -4.87 -5.30
N ILE A 385 -17.04 -5.73 -4.90
CA ILE A 385 -18.10 -5.39 -3.95
C ILE A 385 -17.49 -5.07 -2.57
N PHE A 386 -16.41 -5.75 -2.21
CA PHE A 386 -15.78 -5.61 -0.90
C PHE A 386 -14.91 -4.33 -0.84
N PRO A 387 -15.06 -3.52 0.22
CA PRO A 387 -14.15 -2.43 0.51
C PRO A 387 -12.85 -2.92 1.12
N GLU A 388 -12.92 -3.90 2.04
CA GLU A 388 -11.75 -4.52 2.67
C GLU A 388 -11.46 -5.92 2.13
N PRO A 389 -10.19 -6.37 2.07
CA PRO A 389 -9.81 -7.66 1.47
C PRO A 389 -10.56 -8.87 2.06
N PRO A 390 -11.46 -9.54 1.33
CA PRO A 390 -12.16 -10.72 1.83
C PRO A 390 -11.27 -11.96 1.87
N GLY A 391 -11.67 -12.93 2.69
CA GLY A 391 -11.13 -14.29 2.64
C GLY A 391 -11.63 -15.06 1.41
N ARG A 392 -10.99 -16.21 1.14
CA ARG A 392 -11.36 -17.09 0.01
C ARG A 392 -12.83 -17.50 0.07
N ASP A 393 -13.29 -18.02 1.20
CA ASP A 393 -14.62 -18.62 1.33
C ASP A 393 -15.73 -17.60 1.04
N THR A 394 -15.59 -16.38 1.59
CA THR A 394 -16.50 -15.27 1.35
C THR A 394 -16.51 -14.85 -0.12
N LEU A 395 -15.33 -14.72 -0.73
CA LEU A 395 -15.21 -14.34 -2.13
C LEU A 395 -15.88 -15.36 -3.07
N VAL A 396 -15.70 -16.65 -2.80
CA VAL A 396 -16.30 -17.74 -3.58
C VAL A 396 -17.81 -17.78 -3.41
N ALA A 397 -18.30 -17.62 -2.17
CA ALA A 397 -19.73 -17.54 -1.90
C ALA A 397 -20.38 -16.36 -2.67
N VAL A 398 -19.75 -15.18 -2.68
CA VAL A 398 -20.29 -14.00 -3.38
C VAL A 398 -20.21 -14.15 -4.90
N SER A 399 -19.17 -14.80 -5.45
CA SER A 399 -19.07 -15.03 -6.90
C SER A 399 -20.11 -16.03 -7.42
N GLY A 400 -20.71 -16.85 -6.55
CA GLY A 400 -21.71 -17.85 -6.93
C GLY A 400 -21.11 -19.09 -7.58
N LEU A 401 -19.78 -19.26 -7.48
CA LEU A 401 -19.08 -20.45 -7.93
C LEU A 401 -19.13 -21.54 -6.85
N ALA A 402 -19.12 -22.81 -7.27
CA ALA A 402 -19.03 -23.92 -6.32
C ALA A 402 -17.65 -23.95 -5.64
N GLU A 403 -17.62 -24.07 -4.31
CA GLU A 403 -16.41 -23.99 -3.47
C GLU A 403 -15.27 -24.90 -3.92
N ASN A 404 -15.60 -26.12 -4.39
CA ASN A 404 -14.63 -27.14 -4.81
C ASN A 404 -14.47 -27.24 -6.34
N SER A 405 -14.91 -26.24 -7.10
CA SER A 405 -14.70 -26.24 -8.55
C SER A 405 -13.23 -25.93 -8.88
N MET A 406 -12.64 -26.69 -9.81
CA MET A 406 -11.30 -26.38 -10.35
C MET A 406 -11.25 -24.93 -10.89
N GLY A 407 -12.39 -24.44 -11.41
CA GLY A 407 -12.54 -23.07 -11.91
C GLY A 407 -12.26 -21.97 -10.88
N VAL A 408 -12.47 -22.18 -9.57
CA VAL A 408 -12.14 -21.17 -8.55
C VAL A 408 -10.63 -21.04 -8.40
N GLN A 409 -9.91 -22.15 -8.31
CA GLN A 409 -8.46 -22.15 -8.13
C GLN A 409 -7.76 -21.62 -9.39
N GLU A 410 -8.17 -22.09 -10.57
CA GLU A 410 -7.68 -21.61 -11.86
C GLU A 410 -8.02 -20.13 -12.06
N GLY A 411 -9.23 -19.71 -11.68
CA GLY A 411 -9.68 -18.32 -11.79
C GLY A 411 -8.87 -17.37 -10.91
N LEU A 412 -8.67 -17.70 -9.63
CA LEU A 412 -7.83 -16.90 -8.73
C LEU A 412 -6.37 -16.84 -9.21
N ALA A 413 -5.82 -17.97 -9.68
CA ALA A 413 -4.48 -18.02 -10.25
C ALA A 413 -4.38 -17.14 -11.52
N ARG A 414 -5.41 -17.16 -12.37
CA ARG A 414 -5.49 -16.32 -13.58
C ARG A 414 -5.52 -14.84 -13.21
N LEU A 415 -6.30 -14.43 -12.21
CA LEU A 415 -6.33 -13.04 -11.74
C LEU A 415 -4.97 -12.56 -11.20
N GLN A 416 -4.25 -13.42 -10.48
CA GLN A 416 -2.90 -13.15 -10.02
C GLN A 416 -1.89 -13.09 -11.18
N GLN A 417 -2.05 -13.96 -12.18
CA GLN A 417 -1.22 -13.96 -13.39
C GLN A 417 -1.38 -12.66 -14.17
N LEU A 418 -2.60 -12.13 -14.27
CA LEU A 418 -2.92 -10.83 -14.88
C LEU A 418 -2.55 -9.63 -14.00
N SER A 419 -2.00 -9.88 -12.79
CA SER A 419 -1.68 -8.86 -11.79
C SER A 419 -2.89 -8.01 -11.33
N LEU A 420 -4.13 -8.43 -11.58
CA LEU A 420 -5.34 -7.70 -11.19
C LEU A 420 -5.65 -7.85 -9.69
N VAL A 421 -5.24 -8.97 -9.10
CA VAL A 421 -5.49 -9.32 -7.70
C VAL A 421 -4.20 -9.74 -7.01
N THR A 422 -4.02 -9.29 -5.77
CA THR A 422 -2.95 -9.70 -4.88
C THR A 422 -3.50 -10.48 -3.69
N GLN A 423 -2.81 -11.56 -3.31
CA GLN A 423 -3.15 -12.33 -2.11
C GLN A 423 -2.11 -12.08 -1.03
N LYS A 424 -2.57 -11.77 0.18
CA LYS A 424 -1.74 -11.62 1.37
C LYS A 424 -2.48 -12.21 2.57
N ASP A 425 -1.79 -13.06 3.35
CA ASP A 425 -2.34 -13.70 4.55
C ASP A 425 -3.70 -14.41 4.31
N GLY A 426 -3.86 -15.02 3.13
CA GLY A 426 -5.09 -15.72 2.74
C GLY A 426 -6.25 -14.82 2.27
N ARG A 427 -6.07 -13.50 2.25
CA ARG A 427 -7.06 -12.53 1.77
C ARG A 427 -6.69 -11.96 0.42
N TYR A 428 -7.72 -11.64 -0.36
CA TYR A 428 -7.58 -11.15 -1.73
C TYR A 428 -7.87 -9.65 -1.78
N SER A 429 -7.03 -8.91 -2.49
CA SER A 429 -7.12 -7.46 -2.60
C SER A 429 -6.88 -7.04 -4.04
N MET A 430 -7.43 -5.91 -4.42
CA MET A 430 -7.16 -5.25 -5.70
C MET A 430 -6.86 -3.78 -5.46
N LEU A 431 -6.23 -3.12 -6.43
CA LEU A 431 -5.92 -1.70 -6.32
C LEU A 431 -7.21 -0.88 -6.44
N ALA A 432 -7.26 0.29 -5.79
CA ALA A 432 -8.43 1.16 -5.81
C ALA A 432 -8.90 1.49 -7.25
N LEU A 433 -7.99 1.85 -8.16
CA LEU A 433 -8.32 2.09 -9.57
C LEU A 433 -8.83 0.85 -10.29
N THR A 434 -8.33 -0.34 -9.94
CA THR A 434 -8.84 -1.61 -10.48
C THR A 434 -10.25 -1.85 -9.97
N ARG A 435 -10.53 -1.56 -8.69
CA ARG A 435 -11.87 -1.67 -8.11
C ARG A 435 -12.88 -0.77 -8.80
N GLU A 436 -12.54 0.50 -9.04
CA GLU A 436 -13.43 1.43 -9.76
C GLU A 436 -13.74 0.96 -11.19
N PHE A 437 -12.73 0.45 -11.92
CA PHE A 437 -12.93 -0.16 -13.23
C PHE A 437 -13.87 -1.37 -13.16
N VAL A 438 -13.64 -2.27 -12.21
CA VAL A 438 -14.44 -3.50 -12.07
C VAL A 438 -15.85 -3.20 -11.56
N LEU A 439 -16.07 -2.14 -10.78
CA LEU A 439 -17.42 -1.67 -10.43
C LEU A 439 -18.16 -1.15 -11.67
N ALA A 440 -17.46 -0.59 -12.67
CA ALA A 440 -18.03 -0.28 -13.98
C ALA A 440 -18.51 -1.54 -14.70
N GLU A 441 -17.61 -2.53 -14.77
CA GLU A 441 -17.89 -3.83 -15.40
C GLU A 441 -19.07 -4.51 -14.70
N LEU A 442 -19.08 -4.54 -13.37
CA LEU A 442 -20.16 -5.10 -12.56
C LEU A 442 -21.52 -4.48 -12.92
N LYS A 443 -21.58 -3.14 -13.04
CA LYS A 443 -22.80 -2.42 -13.45
C LYS A 443 -23.25 -2.76 -14.87
N ALA A 444 -22.33 -3.12 -15.76
CA ALA A 444 -22.66 -3.59 -17.11
C ALA A 444 -23.27 -5.01 -17.11
N HIS A 445 -23.15 -5.75 -16.00
CA HIS A 445 -23.74 -7.07 -15.79
C HIS A 445 -24.78 -7.07 -14.65
N PRO A 446 -25.92 -6.36 -14.79
CA PRO A 446 -26.87 -6.11 -13.69
C PRO A 446 -27.44 -7.38 -13.07
N SER A 447 -27.67 -8.44 -13.86
CA SER A 447 -28.13 -9.73 -13.34
C SER A 447 -27.09 -10.37 -12.41
N PHE A 448 -25.80 -10.28 -12.75
CA PHE A 448 -24.74 -10.81 -11.90
C PHE A 448 -24.59 -9.93 -10.66
N GLU A 449 -24.59 -8.60 -10.81
CA GLU A 449 -24.50 -7.67 -9.69
C GLU A 449 -25.58 -7.93 -8.64
N GLN A 450 -26.84 -8.02 -9.05
CA GLN A 450 -27.95 -8.27 -8.14
C GLN A 450 -27.75 -9.58 -7.36
N GLN A 451 -27.42 -10.67 -8.06
CA GLN A 451 -27.22 -11.97 -7.40
C GLN A 451 -26.00 -11.99 -6.49
N ALA A 452 -24.90 -11.34 -6.88
CA ALA A 452 -23.70 -11.25 -6.07
C ALA A 452 -23.96 -10.46 -4.78
N ARG A 453 -24.70 -9.35 -4.86
CA ARG A 453 -25.10 -8.56 -3.70
C ARG A 453 -26.05 -9.34 -2.78
N GLU A 454 -27.01 -10.10 -3.31
CA GLU A 454 -27.84 -10.98 -2.50
C GLU A 454 -27.02 -12.03 -1.75
N ARG A 455 -26.07 -12.69 -2.43
CA ARG A 455 -25.17 -13.66 -1.80
C ARG A 455 -24.27 -13.01 -0.75
N TRP A 456 -23.81 -11.79 -1.00
CA TRP A 456 -23.01 -11.01 -0.06
C TRP A 456 -23.78 -10.72 1.24
N VAL A 457 -25.00 -10.21 1.14
CA VAL A 457 -25.88 -9.97 2.30
C VAL A 457 -26.19 -11.29 3.03
N ALA A 458 -26.58 -12.33 2.29
CA ALA A 458 -26.91 -13.63 2.88
C ALA A 458 -25.71 -14.24 3.62
N TRP A 459 -24.51 -14.14 3.05
CA TRP A 459 -23.29 -14.65 3.69
C TRP A 459 -22.99 -13.91 5.00
N TYR A 460 -23.08 -12.57 5.02
CA TYR A 460 -22.82 -11.81 6.25
C TYR A 460 -23.93 -11.97 7.29
N LYS A 461 -25.17 -12.23 6.87
CA LYS A 461 -26.27 -12.62 7.77
C LYS A 461 -25.99 -13.96 8.43
N ASP A 462 -25.56 -14.95 7.66
CA ASP A 462 -25.13 -16.26 8.19
C ASP A 462 -23.88 -16.14 9.06
N PHE A 463 -22.93 -15.31 8.68
CA PHE A 463 -21.73 -15.03 9.46
C PHE A 463 -22.08 -14.40 10.82
N ALA A 464 -22.96 -13.39 10.83
CA ALA A 464 -23.51 -12.80 12.03
C ALA A 464 -24.29 -13.81 12.88
N LYS A 465 -24.99 -14.77 12.27
CA LYS A 465 -25.69 -15.84 13.00
C LYS A 465 -24.72 -16.86 13.63
N ARG A 466 -23.62 -17.19 12.95
CA ARG A 466 -22.63 -18.18 13.43
C ARG A 466 -21.68 -17.62 14.48
N TYR A 467 -21.24 -16.37 14.29
CA TYR A 467 -20.21 -15.73 15.13
C TYR A 467 -20.74 -14.60 16.01
N GLY A 468 -21.93 -14.08 15.70
CA GLY A 468 -22.73 -13.31 16.65
C GLY A 468 -23.48 -14.22 17.61
N GLY A 469 -24.41 -13.63 18.36
CA GLY A 469 -25.25 -14.37 19.30
C GLY A 469 -25.23 -13.82 20.72
N GLU A 470 -26.08 -14.45 21.54
CA GLU A 470 -26.29 -14.10 22.94
C GLU A 470 -25.24 -14.74 23.84
N ASP A 471 -24.76 -13.98 24.81
CA ASP A 471 -23.79 -14.43 25.81
C ASP A 471 -24.42 -15.41 26.80
N TRP A 472 -24.63 -16.65 26.36
CA TRP A 472 -25.38 -17.64 27.11
C TRP A 472 -24.52 -18.48 28.05
N GLU A 473 -23.25 -18.81 27.71
CA GLU A 473 -22.50 -19.82 28.51
C GLU A 473 -20.97 -19.61 28.64
N ARG A 474 -20.31 -18.78 27.81
CA ARG A 474 -18.84 -18.56 27.86
C ARG A 474 -18.46 -17.14 27.47
N TRP A 475 -17.22 -16.75 27.78
CA TRP A 475 -16.62 -15.53 27.22
C TRP A 475 -16.65 -15.63 25.69
N LEU A 476 -17.54 -14.87 25.03
CA LEU A 476 -17.54 -14.76 23.57
C LEU A 476 -16.27 -14.03 23.13
N GLN A 477 -15.37 -14.76 22.46
CA GLN A 477 -14.28 -14.19 21.68
C GLN A 477 -14.84 -13.83 20.31
N PHE A 478 -15.05 -12.53 20.08
CA PHE A 478 -15.56 -12.01 18.82
C PHE A 478 -14.44 -11.71 17.82
N ASP A 479 -13.30 -12.41 17.92
CA ASP A 479 -12.12 -12.17 17.08
C ASP A 479 -12.45 -12.31 15.58
N LYS A 480 -13.36 -13.24 15.24
CA LYS A 480 -13.87 -13.40 13.88
C LYS A 480 -14.70 -12.20 13.42
N LEU A 481 -15.66 -11.71 14.22
CA LEU A 481 -16.42 -10.50 13.88
C LEU A 481 -15.50 -9.29 13.76
N LYS A 482 -14.53 -9.13 14.66
CA LYS A 482 -13.55 -8.05 14.61
C LYS A 482 -12.71 -8.05 13.33
N THR A 483 -12.42 -9.23 12.79
CA THR A 483 -11.62 -9.36 11.56
C THR A 483 -12.42 -8.97 10.30
N GLU A 484 -13.74 -9.00 10.37
CA GLU A 484 -14.69 -8.76 9.27
C GLU A 484 -15.60 -7.54 9.53
N GLU A 485 -15.25 -6.70 10.51
CA GLU A 485 -16.08 -5.60 11.00
C GLU A 485 -16.39 -4.56 9.91
N ASP A 486 -15.36 -4.12 9.19
CA ASP A 486 -15.51 -3.12 8.11
C ASP A 486 -16.40 -3.65 6.98
N ASN A 487 -16.21 -4.90 6.57
CA ASN A 487 -17.06 -5.52 5.54
C ASN A 487 -18.50 -5.69 6.02
N LEU A 488 -18.73 -6.05 7.29
CA LEU A 488 -20.06 -6.20 7.87
C LEU A 488 -20.78 -4.84 7.95
N LEU A 489 -20.07 -3.79 8.35
CA LEU A 489 -20.62 -2.43 8.41
C LEU A 489 -21.03 -1.95 7.02
N GLU A 490 -20.27 -2.29 6.00
CA GLU A 490 -20.55 -1.93 4.60
C GLU A 490 -21.77 -2.69 4.04
N VAL A 491 -21.98 -3.94 4.46
CA VAL A 491 -23.25 -4.65 4.21
C VAL A 491 -24.43 -3.89 4.82
N LEU A 492 -24.30 -3.44 6.08
CA LEU A 492 -25.36 -2.70 6.76
C LEU A 492 -25.66 -1.38 6.06
N TYR A 493 -24.65 -0.59 5.70
CA TYR A 493 -24.83 0.65 4.94
C TYR A 493 -25.51 0.41 3.60
N TRP A 494 -25.03 -0.57 2.84
CA TRP A 494 -25.66 -0.91 1.57
C TRP A 494 -27.12 -1.35 1.76
N CYS A 495 -27.42 -2.19 2.75
CA CYS A 495 -28.80 -2.61 3.03
C CYS A 495 -29.69 -1.43 3.44
N LYS A 496 -29.17 -0.48 4.22
CA LYS A 496 -29.88 0.75 4.61
C LYS A 496 -30.21 1.61 3.40
N ASP A 497 -29.24 1.82 2.51
CA ASP A 497 -29.41 2.62 1.28
C ASP A 497 -30.40 1.99 0.31
N GLN A 498 -30.53 0.66 0.33
CA GLN A 498 -31.53 -0.09 -0.44
C GLN A 498 -32.86 -0.31 0.30
N GLU A 499 -33.08 0.35 1.45
CA GLU A 499 -34.26 0.20 2.31
C GLU A 499 -34.60 -1.24 2.73
N ARG A 500 -33.58 -2.11 2.80
CA ARG A 500 -33.68 -3.52 3.23
C ARG A 500 -33.78 -3.65 4.75
N TYR A 501 -34.84 -3.09 5.31
CA TYR A 501 -35.10 -3.04 6.75
C TYR A 501 -34.94 -4.40 7.46
N GLN A 502 -35.46 -5.49 6.88
CA GLN A 502 -35.42 -6.81 7.51
C GLN A 502 -33.98 -7.33 7.69
N ASP A 503 -33.11 -7.12 6.68
CA ASP A 503 -31.73 -7.59 6.76
C ASP A 503 -30.90 -6.75 7.73
N VAL A 504 -31.07 -5.43 7.72
CA VAL A 504 -30.43 -4.55 8.73
C VAL A 504 -30.85 -4.95 10.13
N ARG A 505 -32.16 -5.13 10.37
CA ARG A 505 -32.70 -5.55 11.65
C ARG A 505 -32.10 -6.88 12.11
N ASP A 506 -32.17 -7.90 11.27
CA ASP A 506 -31.74 -9.25 11.62
C ASP A 506 -30.24 -9.30 11.93
N ILE A 507 -29.40 -8.64 11.10
CA ILE A 507 -27.95 -8.58 11.33
C ILE A 507 -27.64 -7.81 12.61
N LEU A 508 -28.21 -6.61 12.79
CA LEU A 508 -27.89 -5.75 13.93
C LEU A 508 -28.29 -6.42 15.26
N LEU A 509 -29.45 -7.08 15.32
CA LEU A 509 -29.87 -7.84 16.51
C LEU A 509 -28.87 -8.96 16.86
N LEU A 510 -28.32 -9.66 15.86
CA LEU A 510 -27.34 -10.73 16.07
C LEU A 510 -25.97 -10.23 16.56
N VAL A 511 -25.52 -9.06 16.08
CA VAL A 511 -24.21 -8.49 16.42
C VAL A 511 -24.25 -7.43 17.52
N ASN A 512 -25.43 -7.08 18.03
CA ASN A 512 -25.62 -6.06 19.07
C ASN A 512 -24.72 -6.31 20.30
N HIS A 513 -24.55 -7.56 20.75
CA HIS A 513 -23.67 -7.85 21.88
C HIS A 513 -22.19 -7.54 21.61
N TYR A 514 -21.71 -7.81 20.40
CA TYR A 514 -20.37 -7.44 19.95
C TYR A 514 -20.22 -5.91 19.96
N ALA A 515 -21.16 -5.22 19.30
CA ALA A 515 -21.19 -3.77 19.22
C ALA A 515 -21.11 -3.10 20.59
N ASN A 516 -21.89 -3.62 21.53
CA ASN A 516 -21.94 -3.13 22.90
C ASN A 516 -20.70 -3.38 23.75
N LEU A 517 -19.90 -4.40 23.42
CA LEU A 517 -18.72 -4.79 24.20
C LEU A 517 -17.46 -4.10 23.72
N TYR A 518 -17.31 -3.92 22.41
CA TYR A 518 -16.09 -3.41 21.82
C TYR A 518 -16.17 -1.94 21.41
N GLY A 519 -17.37 -1.36 21.35
CA GLY A 519 -17.57 0.09 21.30
C GLY A 519 -17.08 0.75 20.01
N TYR A 520 -17.15 0.04 18.88
CA TYR A 520 -16.62 0.48 17.58
C TYR A 520 -17.68 1.00 16.61
N TRP A 521 -18.81 1.45 17.12
CA TRP A 521 -19.88 2.00 16.28
C TRP A 521 -20.10 3.42 16.76
N ASP A 522 -19.30 4.34 16.23
CA ASP A 522 -19.48 5.78 16.45
C ASP A 522 -20.95 6.16 16.15
N ASP A 523 -21.59 5.45 15.23
CA ASP A 523 -23.00 5.62 14.82
C ASP A 523 -23.97 4.55 15.39
N HIS A 524 -23.62 3.78 16.43
CA HIS A 524 -24.51 2.68 16.92
C HIS A 524 -25.90 3.19 17.32
N LEU A 525 -25.93 4.31 18.02
CA LEU A 525 -27.17 4.93 18.49
C LEU A 525 -28.00 5.40 17.31
N ASP A 526 -27.36 5.84 16.23
CA ASP A 526 -28.01 6.27 14.99
C ASP A 526 -28.58 5.07 14.22
N TRP A 527 -27.87 3.94 14.19
CA TRP A 527 -28.39 2.68 13.66
C TRP A 527 -29.63 2.20 14.42
N LEU A 528 -29.58 2.19 15.74
CA LEU A 528 -30.72 1.81 16.58
C LEU A 528 -31.88 2.79 16.43
N GLN A 529 -31.60 4.09 16.33
CA GLN A 529 -32.61 5.13 16.10
C GLN A 529 -33.29 4.93 14.74
N TRP A 530 -32.51 4.73 13.67
CA TRP A 530 -33.04 4.47 12.34
C TRP A 530 -33.94 3.23 12.30
N LEU A 531 -33.56 2.15 13.00
CA LEU A 531 -34.38 0.95 13.12
C LEU A 531 -35.68 1.19 13.89
N ILE A 532 -35.66 1.97 14.97
CA ILE A 532 -36.86 2.34 15.73
C ILE A 532 -37.84 3.11 14.85
N GLU A 533 -37.36 4.14 14.15
CA GLU A 533 -38.18 4.94 13.23
C GLU A 533 -38.72 4.11 12.07
N SER A 534 -37.89 3.21 11.52
CA SER A 534 -38.28 2.33 10.42
C SER A 534 -39.32 1.30 10.86
N ALA A 535 -39.16 0.74 12.07
CA ALA A 535 -40.11 -0.20 12.66
C ALA A 535 -41.46 0.48 12.93
N GLU A 536 -41.43 1.71 13.46
CA GLU A 536 -42.63 2.52 13.71
C GLU A 536 -43.40 2.81 12.42
N ARG A 537 -42.72 3.31 11.36
CA ARG A 537 -43.37 3.58 10.05
C ARG A 537 -44.00 2.34 9.43
N ARG A 538 -43.45 1.15 9.71
CA ARG A 538 -43.90 -0.14 9.16
C ARG A 538 -44.89 -0.88 10.06
N GLY A 539 -45.15 -0.39 11.27
CA GLY A 539 -45.98 -1.08 12.27
C GLY A 539 -45.37 -2.36 12.84
N ASP A 540 -44.06 -2.53 12.76
CA ASP A 540 -43.33 -3.70 13.31
C ASP A 540 -43.01 -3.47 14.79
N TRP A 541 -44.06 -3.56 15.62
CA TRP A 541 -43.98 -3.24 17.05
C TRP A 541 -43.11 -4.20 17.85
N THR A 542 -43.00 -5.46 17.42
CA THR A 542 -42.12 -6.45 18.07
C THR A 542 -40.66 -6.01 17.94
N SER A 543 -40.23 -5.66 16.73
CA SER A 543 -38.86 -5.21 16.49
C SER A 543 -38.59 -3.84 17.10
N TYR A 544 -39.57 -2.92 17.05
CA TYR A 544 -39.50 -1.65 17.76
C TYR A 544 -39.14 -1.85 19.23
N VAL A 545 -39.86 -2.73 19.93
CA VAL A 545 -39.63 -2.98 21.36
C VAL A 545 -38.23 -3.55 21.60
N GLN A 546 -37.81 -4.55 20.82
CA GLN A 546 -36.48 -5.16 20.95
C GLN A 546 -35.34 -4.15 20.73
N VAL A 547 -35.42 -3.35 19.67
CA VAL A 547 -34.40 -2.33 19.35
C VAL A 547 -34.40 -1.20 20.39
N ALA A 548 -35.58 -0.78 20.86
CA ALA A 548 -35.70 0.23 21.91
C ALA A 548 -35.08 -0.24 23.24
N ILE A 549 -35.21 -1.52 23.59
CA ILE A 549 -34.53 -2.11 24.76
C ILE A 549 -33.01 -1.99 24.61
N HIS A 550 -32.46 -2.28 23.43
CA HIS A 550 -31.01 -2.15 23.20
C HIS A 550 -30.54 -0.69 23.26
N ARG A 551 -31.29 0.24 22.65
CA ARG A 551 -30.97 1.67 22.65
C ARG A 551 -31.03 2.27 24.05
N THR A 552 -32.11 2.00 24.80
CA THR A 552 -32.28 2.50 26.17
C THR A 552 -31.21 1.98 27.11
N TRP A 553 -30.77 0.73 26.93
CA TRP A 553 -29.66 0.18 27.70
C TRP A 553 -28.33 0.94 27.49
N LEU A 554 -28.06 1.37 26.27
CA LEU A 554 -26.89 2.20 25.95
C LEU A 554 -27.00 3.60 26.55
N LEU A 555 -28.15 4.24 26.39
CA LEU A 555 -28.42 5.56 26.97
C LEU A 555 -28.27 5.56 28.51
N ILE A 556 -28.85 4.56 29.18
CA ILE A 556 -28.74 4.39 30.65
C ILE A 556 -27.28 4.19 31.09
N ARG A 557 -26.44 3.59 30.23
CA ARG A 557 -25.02 3.37 30.53
C ARG A 557 -24.19 4.65 30.45
N LEU A 558 -24.50 5.55 29.53
CA LEU A 558 -23.74 6.80 29.35
C LEU A 558 -23.87 7.72 30.58
N ARG A 559 -24.97 7.59 31.34
CA ARG A 559 -25.20 8.28 32.63
C ARG A 559 -25.09 9.81 32.59
N SER A 560 -25.35 10.45 31.45
CA SER A 560 -25.61 11.90 31.44
C SER A 560 -27.09 12.16 31.69
N ASP A 561 -27.42 13.30 32.30
CA ASP A 561 -28.82 13.67 32.58
C ASP A 561 -29.67 13.65 31.30
N ALA A 562 -29.14 14.23 30.21
CA ALA A 562 -29.77 14.21 28.89
C ALA A 562 -30.06 12.78 28.39
N THR A 563 -29.08 11.86 28.49
CA THR A 563 -29.27 10.47 28.06
C THR A 563 -30.25 9.70 28.96
N LEU A 564 -30.32 10.01 30.26
CA LEU A 564 -31.27 9.37 31.17
C LEU A 564 -32.70 9.85 30.93
N GLU A 565 -32.89 11.14 30.63
CA GLU A 565 -34.18 11.70 30.23
C GLU A 565 -34.66 11.13 28.90
N GLU A 566 -33.76 11.00 27.93
CA GLU A 566 -34.07 10.34 26.66
C GLU A 566 -34.46 8.87 26.84
N ALA A 567 -33.71 8.12 27.67
CA ALA A 567 -34.06 6.75 28.00
C ALA A 567 -35.44 6.66 28.68
N ASP A 568 -35.78 7.58 29.59
CA ASP A 568 -37.10 7.59 30.25
C ASP A 568 -38.23 7.82 29.24
N ARG A 569 -38.05 8.77 28.31
CA ARG A 569 -39.04 9.05 27.25
C ARG A 569 -39.26 7.83 26.37
N LEU A 570 -38.18 7.23 25.87
CA LEU A 570 -38.26 6.06 25.00
C LEU A 570 -38.88 4.87 25.74
N LEU A 571 -38.46 4.57 26.98
CA LEU A 571 -39.04 3.46 27.75
C LEU A 571 -40.54 3.65 28.03
N ARG A 572 -41.02 4.88 28.27
CA ARG A 572 -42.45 5.16 28.43
C ARG A 572 -43.24 4.87 27.16
N GLN A 573 -42.71 5.24 25.99
CA GLN A 573 -43.34 4.93 24.71
C GLN A 573 -43.34 3.41 24.46
N THR A 574 -42.20 2.76 24.64
CA THR A 574 -42.07 1.29 24.47
C THR A 574 -42.97 0.51 25.43
N TRP A 575 -43.21 1.03 26.63
CA TRP A 575 -44.11 0.42 27.62
C TRP A 575 -45.56 0.30 27.15
N LEU A 576 -46.03 1.23 26.32
CA LEU A 576 -47.37 1.16 25.72
C LEU A 576 -47.48 0.01 24.71
N LEU A 577 -46.36 -0.39 24.11
CA LEU A 577 -46.27 -1.43 23.08
C LEU A 577 -45.93 -2.82 23.64
N ARG A 578 -45.86 -2.98 24.97
CA ARG A 578 -45.49 -4.24 25.63
C ARG A 578 -46.40 -5.42 25.27
N GLU A 579 -47.64 -5.16 24.83
CA GLU A 579 -48.60 -6.22 24.49
C GLU A 579 -48.20 -6.95 23.20
N PHE A 580 -47.37 -6.35 22.34
CA PHE A 580 -46.88 -6.93 21.08
C PHE A 580 -45.68 -7.88 21.25
N VAL A 581 -45.23 -8.11 22.48
CA VAL A 581 -44.07 -8.96 22.79
C VAL A 581 -44.39 -9.96 23.89
N ASP A 582 -43.62 -11.05 23.93
CA ASP A 582 -43.76 -12.10 24.94
C ASP A 582 -43.22 -11.68 26.32
N ASN A 583 -43.46 -12.53 27.34
CA ASN A 583 -43.05 -12.25 28.71
C ASN A 583 -41.53 -12.16 28.90
N ARG A 584 -40.71 -12.74 28.02
CA ARG A 584 -39.25 -12.66 28.09
C ARG A 584 -38.78 -11.26 27.72
N ILE A 585 -39.26 -10.76 26.58
CA ILE A 585 -38.93 -9.40 26.11
C ILE A 585 -39.55 -8.34 27.05
N ARG A 586 -40.74 -8.62 27.64
CA ARG A 586 -41.31 -7.76 28.69
C ARG A 586 -40.40 -7.69 29.92
N ALA A 587 -39.79 -8.81 30.32
CA ALA A 587 -38.85 -8.82 31.43
C ALA A 587 -37.61 -7.96 31.12
N ASP A 588 -37.06 -8.04 29.91
CA ASP A 588 -35.93 -7.20 29.47
C ASP A 588 -36.27 -5.71 29.41
N LEU A 589 -37.49 -5.37 28.96
CA LEU A 589 -38.00 -4.00 29.00
C LEU A 589 -38.08 -3.46 30.42
N VAL A 590 -38.63 -4.25 31.34
CA VAL A 590 -38.74 -3.88 32.76
C VAL A 590 -37.35 -3.79 33.41
N GLU A 591 -36.41 -4.65 33.04
CA GLU A 591 -35.02 -4.58 33.51
C GLU A 591 -34.40 -3.20 33.24
N ASN A 592 -34.61 -2.64 32.05
CA ASN A 592 -34.13 -1.30 31.73
C ASN A 592 -34.85 -0.21 32.53
N LEU A 593 -36.14 -0.34 32.81
CA LEU A 593 -36.87 0.57 33.72
C LEU A 593 -36.29 0.51 35.14
N VAL A 594 -36.03 -0.69 35.67
CA VAL A 594 -35.38 -0.88 36.99
C VAL A 594 -34.02 -0.19 37.01
N ARG A 595 -33.18 -0.45 36.00
CA ARG A 595 -31.84 0.17 35.87
C ARG A 595 -31.92 1.69 35.84
N LEU A 596 -32.83 2.24 35.05
CA LEU A 596 -33.03 3.68 34.96
C LEU A 596 -33.41 4.27 36.33
N ARG A 597 -34.36 3.65 37.05
CA ARG A 597 -34.80 4.13 38.37
C ARG A 597 -33.70 4.03 39.43
N ILE A 598 -32.88 2.97 39.41
CA ILE A 598 -31.69 2.85 40.26
C ILE A 598 -30.71 3.99 39.96
N ARG A 599 -30.43 4.27 38.67
CA ARG A 599 -29.55 5.39 38.28
C ARG A 599 -30.07 6.76 38.72
N GLN A 600 -31.39 6.95 38.71
CA GLN A 600 -32.06 8.15 39.19
C GLN A 600 -32.22 8.20 40.72
N LYS A 601 -31.70 7.20 41.47
CA LYS A 601 -31.87 7.04 42.93
C LYS A 601 -33.33 6.93 43.40
N LYS A 602 -34.25 6.56 42.52
CA LYS A 602 -35.68 6.33 42.82
C LYS A 602 -35.90 4.87 43.24
N LEU A 603 -35.38 4.50 44.41
CA LEU A 603 -35.33 3.09 44.84
C LEU A 603 -36.70 2.45 45.06
N LYS A 604 -37.70 3.22 45.54
CA LYS A 604 -39.09 2.73 45.69
C LYS A 604 -39.70 2.34 44.34
N ASP A 605 -39.53 3.18 43.33
CA ASP A 605 -39.99 2.90 41.97
C ASP A 605 -39.23 1.70 41.39
N ALA A 606 -37.92 1.62 41.64
CA ALA A 606 -37.10 0.49 41.18
C ALA A 606 -37.61 -0.84 41.74
N ARG A 607 -37.95 -0.92 43.03
CA ARG A 607 -38.57 -2.10 43.65
C ARG A 607 -39.90 -2.46 43.01
N HIS A 608 -40.78 -1.48 42.80
CA HIS A 608 -42.06 -1.71 42.13
C HIS A 608 -41.91 -2.34 40.74
N TRP A 609 -40.96 -1.84 39.95
CA TRP A 609 -40.67 -2.43 38.63
C TRP A 609 -40.00 -3.79 38.74
N LEU A 610 -39.14 -4.01 39.74
CA LEU A 610 -38.48 -5.29 39.97
C LEU A 610 -39.48 -6.41 40.30
N ASP A 611 -40.47 -6.14 41.15
CA ASP A 611 -41.57 -7.08 41.46
C ASP A 611 -42.37 -7.44 40.20
N ARG A 612 -42.42 -6.53 39.23
CA ARG A 612 -43.06 -6.78 37.93
C ARG A 612 -42.16 -7.61 37.01
N GLN A 613 -40.84 -7.36 37.02
CA GLN A 613 -39.88 -8.17 36.28
C GLN A 613 -39.94 -9.63 36.74
N GLU A 614 -39.90 -9.87 38.05
CA GLU A 614 -39.95 -11.22 38.63
C GLU A 614 -41.22 -11.97 38.18
N ARG A 615 -42.38 -11.31 38.22
CA ARG A 615 -43.63 -11.89 37.72
C ARG A 615 -43.57 -12.26 36.24
N TYR A 616 -43.01 -11.40 35.38
CA TYR A 616 -42.86 -11.73 33.96
C TYR A 616 -41.91 -12.89 33.72
N VAL A 617 -40.80 -12.98 34.48
CA VAL A 617 -39.88 -14.12 34.38
C VAL A 617 -40.56 -15.42 34.78
N ILE A 618 -41.34 -15.42 35.87
CA ILE A 618 -42.12 -16.59 36.31
C ILE A 618 -43.19 -16.97 35.27
N GLN A 619 -43.92 -15.99 34.74
CA GLN A 619 -44.96 -16.19 33.72
C GLN A 619 -44.40 -16.53 32.34
N ALA A 620 -43.09 -16.41 32.11
CA ALA A 620 -42.46 -16.82 30.87
C ALA A 620 -42.26 -18.35 30.78
N ASP A 621 -42.53 -19.08 31.87
CA ASP A 621 -42.49 -20.55 31.95
C ASP A 621 -41.20 -21.15 31.36
N LEU A 622 -40.08 -20.55 31.76
CA LEU A 622 -38.75 -20.95 31.30
C LEU A 622 -38.25 -22.13 32.14
N GLU A 623 -37.53 -23.05 31.50
CA GLU A 623 -36.92 -24.20 32.18
C GLU A 623 -35.38 -24.14 32.17
N GLY A 624 -34.77 -24.85 33.12
CA GLY A 624 -33.32 -25.10 33.16
C GLY A 624 -32.45 -23.84 33.13
N HIS A 625 -31.43 -23.84 32.26
CA HIS A 625 -30.48 -22.72 32.12
C HIS A 625 -31.17 -21.40 31.77
N ARG A 626 -32.27 -21.44 31.01
CA ARG A 626 -32.98 -20.22 30.58
C ARG A 626 -33.69 -19.55 31.76
N HIS A 627 -34.33 -20.33 32.64
CA HIS A 627 -34.93 -19.78 33.85
C HIS A 627 -33.90 -19.06 34.71
N ILE A 628 -32.78 -19.74 35.02
CA ILE A 628 -31.70 -19.18 35.84
C ILE A 628 -31.18 -17.88 35.22
N ARG A 629 -31.03 -17.85 33.89
CA ARG A 629 -30.55 -16.69 33.15
C ARG A 629 -31.43 -15.45 33.32
N TYR A 630 -32.74 -15.59 33.12
CA TYR A 630 -33.67 -14.46 33.24
C TYR A 630 -33.91 -14.04 34.70
N PHE A 631 -33.68 -14.94 35.65
CA PHE A 631 -33.84 -14.66 37.07
C PHE A 631 -32.62 -13.96 37.70
N ILE A 632 -31.42 -14.16 37.14
CA ILE A 632 -30.19 -13.51 37.61
C ILE A 632 -30.30 -11.98 37.63
N PRO A 633 -30.76 -11.28 36.57
CA PRO A 633 -30.94 -9.82 36.62
C PRO A 633 -31.89 -9.35 37.73
N VAL A 634 -32.94 -10.11 38.02
CA VAL A 634 -33.89 -9.80 39.12
C VAL A 634 -33.13 -9.76 40.46
N ARG A 635 -32.41 -10.84 40.78
CA ARG A 635 -31.63 -10.92 42.01
C ARG A 635 -30.45 -9.94 42.04
N TYR A 636 -29.82 -9.68 40.89
CA TYR A 636 -28.73 -8.71 40.75
C TYR A 636 -29.20 -7.29 41.08
N HIS A 637 -30.32 -6.86 40.50
CA HIS A 637 -30.86 -5.52 40.75
C HIS A 637 -31.49 -5.39 42.14
N GLN A 638 -32.01 -6.48 42.71
CA GLN A 638 -32.41 -6.50 44.13
C GLN A 638 -31.21 -6.23 45.04
N ALA A 639 -30.08 -6.88 44.77
CA ALA A 639 -28.84 -6.68 45.52
C ALA A 639 -28.29 -5.26 45.38
N GLU A 640 -28.37 -4.67 44.18
CA GLU A 640 -28.03 -3.25 43.96
C GLU A 640 -28.93 -2.32 44.80
N ILE A 641 -30.25 -2.57 44.87
CA ILE A 641 -31.17 -1.77 45.68
C ILE A 641 -30.79 -1.84 47.16
N TYR A 642 -30.54 -3.04 47.71
CA TYR A 642 -30.10 -3.20 49.09
C TYR A 642 -28.78 -2.48 49.39
N PHE A 643 -27.84 -2.49 48.44
CA PHE A 643 -26.59 -1.76 48.59
C PHE A 643 -26.81 -0.25 48.73
N TRP A 644 -27.68 0.32 47.90
CA TRP A 644 -28.00 1.76 47.94
C TRP A 644 -28.85 2.17 49.14
N GLU A 645 -29.52 1.21 49.78
CA GLU A 645 -30.23 1.39 51.07
C GLU A 645 -29.33 1.12 52.28
N GLU A 646 -28.04 0.90 52.06
CA GLU A 646 -27.04 0.63 53.10
C GLU A 646 -27.29 -0.67 53.88
N ASN A 647 -28.16 -1.56 53.37
CA ASN A 647 -28.38 -2.90 53.92
C ASN A 647 -27.34 -3.89 53.33
N TYR A 648 -26.08 -3.70 53.73
CA TYR A 648 -24.95 -4.46 53.18
C TYR A 648 -25.05 -5.97 53.41
N SER A 649 -25.62 -6.42 54.53
CA SER A 649 -25.79 -7.86 54.81
C SER A 649 -26.83 -8.53 53.90
N ALA A 650 -27.90 -7.81 53.52
CA ALA A 650 -28.86 -8.32 52.53
C ALA A 650 -28.27 -8.27 51.11
N ALA A 651 -27.55 -7.19 50.77
CA ALA A 651 -26.87 -7.05 49.49
C ALA A 651 -25.82 -8.15 49.27
N GLN A 652 -25.02 -8.47 50.30
CA GLN A 652 -24.01 -9.52 50.26
C GLN A 652 -24.62 -10.88 49.94
N ARG A 653 -25.66 -11.29 50.68
CA ARG A 653 -26.37 -12.56 50.46
C ARG A 653 -26.94 -12.64 49.04
N ALA A 654 -27.61 -11.59 48.58
CA ALA A 654 -28.20 -11.57 47.25
C ALA A 654 -27.13 -11.64 46.13
N PHE A 655 -25.99 -10.95 46.25
CA PHE A 655 -24.90 -11.07 45.27
C PHE A 655 -24.20 -12.45 45.33
N GLN A 656 -24.18 -13.11 46.48
CA GLN A 656 -23.71 -14.49 46.61
C GLN A 656 -24.63 -15.47 45.87
N GLU A 657 -25.96 -15.32 46.01
CA GLU A 657 -26.93 -16.11 45.23
C GLU A 657 -26.78 -15.88 43.71
N VAL A 658 -26.52 -14.64 43.30
CA VAL A 658 -26.24 -14.31 41.90
C VAL A 658 -24.95 -14.97 41.42
N LEU A 659 -23.89 -14.95 42.24
CA LEU A 659 -22.62 -15.59 41.93
C LEU A 659 -22.79 -17.11 41.74
N GLU A 660 -23.52 -17.76 42.64
CA GLU A 660 -23.84 -19.19 42.56
C GLU A 660 -24.67 -19.52 41.31
N SER A 661 -25.74 -18.77 41.08
CA SER A 661 -26.61 -18.95 39.92
C SER A 661 -25.87 -18.75 38.60
N ALA A 662 -25.05 -17.69 38.51
CA ALA A 662 -24.23 -17.43 37.34
C ALA A 662 -23.15 -18.50 37.13
N SER A 663 -22.59 -19.07 38.21
CA SER A 663 -21.63 -20.16 38.15
C SER A 663 -22.25 -21.46 37.62
N ARG A 664 -23.50 -21.77 38.01
CA ARG A 664 -24.23 -22.95 37.51
C ARG A 664 -24.40 -22.96 35.99
N ILE A 665 -24.60 -21.78 35.38
CA ILE A 665 -24.76 -21.63 33.93
C ILE A 665 -23.50 -21.13 33.20
N GLY A 666 -22.35 -21.04 33.89
CA GLY A 666 -21.09 -20.61 33.28
C GLY A 666 -21.02 -19.13 32.87
N TRP A 667 -21.88 -18.26 33.42
CA TRP A 667 -21.98 -16.85 33.00
C TRP A 667 -20.87 -15.96 33.59
N ASN A 668 -19.65 -16.15 33.11
CA ASN A 668 -18.43 -15.53 33.65
C ASN A 668 -18.47 -13.99 33.75
N ARG A 669 -19.19 -13.34 32.83
CA ARG A 669 -19.36 -11.89 32.81
C ARG A 669 -20.14 -11.37 34.02
N VAL A 670 -21.18 -12.09 34.45
CA VAL A 670 -21.93 -11.74 35.66
C VAL A 670 -21.19 -12.20 36.90
N ILE A 671 -20.53 -13.36 36.88
CA ILE A 671 -19.64 -13.81 37.97
C ILE A 671 -18.65 -12.71 38.33
N ASN A 672 -17.91 -12.20 37.34
CA ASN A 672 -16.96 -11.11 37.54
C ASN A 672 -17.64 -9.80 38.02
N SER A 673 -18.85 -9.51 37.54
CA SER A 673 -19.56 -8.29 37.98
C SER A 673 -20.08 -8.40 39.43
N ALA A 674 -20.57 -9.57 39.84
CA ALA A 674 -21.01 -9.85 41.21
C ALA A 674 -19.82 -9.87 42.18
N GLN A 675 -18.67 -10.41 41.75
CA GLN A 675 -17.42 -10.34 42.53
C GLN A 675 -16.99 -8.91 42.84
N ASN A 676 -17.07 -7.99 41.85
CA ASN A 676 -16.74 -6.59 42.09
C ASN A 676 -17.70 -5.93 43.11
N TRP A 677 -19.00 -6.26 43.04
CA TRP A 677 -19.97 -5.77 44.03
C TRP A 677 -19.74 -6.32 45.43
N LEU A 678 -19.39 -7.61 45.56
CA LEU A 678 -19.03 -8.20 46.85
C LEU A 678 -17.78 -7.55 47.44
N ALA A 679 -16.81 -7.17 46.60
CA ALA A 679 -15.66 -6.38 47.05
C ALA A 679 -16.07 -4.98 47.52
N ASP A 680 -16.91 -4.27 46.77
CA ASP A 680 -17.43 -2.95 47.18
C ASP A 680 -18.21 -3.02 48.51
N ILE A 681 -18.95 -4.10 48.73
CA ILE A 681 -19.65 -4.37 50.00
C ILE A 681 -18.67 -4.61 51.14
N ALA A 682 -17.65 -5.43 50.93
CA ALA A 682 -16.62 -5.71 51.94
C ALA A 682 -15.86 -4.43 52.34
N ILE A 683 -15.55 -3.56 51.38
CA ILE A 683 -14.99 -2.21 51.60
C ILE A 683 -15.93 -1.38 52.50
N LYS A 684 -17.24 -1.38 52.24
CA LYS A 684 -18.22 -0.65 53.06
C LYS A 684 -18.39 -1.22 54.47
N GLN A 685 -18.22 -2.53 54.64
CA GLN A 685 -18.25 -3.21 55.94
C GLN A 685 -16.92 -3.12 56.71
N GLY A 686 -15.85 -2.60 56.09
CA GLY A 686 -14.51 -2.52 56.69
C GLY A 686 -13.69 -3.81 56.61
N ASP A 687 -14.15 -4.84 55.90
CA ASP A 687 -13.40 -6.07 55.66
C ASP A 687 -12.47 -5.90 54.45
N LEU A 688 -11.36 -5.18 54.68
CA LEU A 688 -10.40 -4.81 53.64
C LEU A 688 -9.60 -6.01 53.10
N GLN A 689 -9.50 -7.12 53.85
CA GLN A 689 -8.78 -8.33 53.42
C GLN A 689 -9.60 -9.12 52.40
N THR A 690 -10.89 -9.33 52.70
CA THR A 690 -11.81 -10.00 51.77
C THR A 690 -11.97 -9.17 50.49
N ALA A 691 -12.09 -7.85 50.62
CA ALA A 691 -12.16 -6.93 49.48
C ALA A 691 -10.96 -7.11 48.52
N GLU A 692 -9.73 -7.08 49.04
CA GLU A 692 -8.52 -7.24 48.24
C GLU A 692 -8.47 -8.58 47.49
N ARG A 693 -8.79 -9.68 48.18
CA ARG A 693 -8.81 -11.02 47.57
C ARG A 693 -9.80 -11.10 46.40
N LEU A 694 -11.00 -10.54 46.58
CA LEU A 694 -12.04 -10.49 45.55
C LEU A 694 -11.62 -9.61 44.37
N LEU A 695 -11.04 -8.44 44.64
CA LEU A 695 -10.55 -7.53 43.59
C LEU A 695 -9.38 -8.12 42.81
N ALA A 696 -8.42 -8.78 43.46
CA ALA A 696 -7.26 -9.40 42.80
C ALA A 696 -7.68 -10.50 41.82
N THR A 697 -8.58 -11.38 42.28
CA THR A 697 -9.12 -12.47 41.46
C THR A 697 -9.86 -11.91 40.25
N GLY A 698 -10.75 -10.94 40.48
CA GLY A 698 -11.60 -10.40 39.42
C GLY A 698 -10.87 -9.48 38.43
N LEU A 699 -9.85 -8.74 38.88
CA LEU A 699 -9.01 -7.91 38.02
C LEU A 699 -8.22 -8.78 37.03
N SER A 700 -7.58 -9.85 37.50
CA SER A 700 -6.85 -10.79 36.64
C SER A 700 -7.75 -11.39 35.54
N VAL A 701 -9.00 -11.71 35.89
CA VAL A 701 -9.99 -12.19 34.92
C VAL A 701 -10.35 -11.09 33.91
N ALA A 702 -10.55 -9.85 34.35
CA ALA A 702 -10.87 -8.74 33.46
C ALA A 702 -9.72 -8.43 32.47
N GLU A 703 -8.47 -8.49 32.94
CA GLU A 703 -7.25 -8.28 32.15
C GLU A 703 -7.06 -9.37 31.09
N LYS A 704 -7.12 -10.66 31.49
CA LYS A 704 -6.97 -11.81 30.59
C LYS A 704 -7.97 -11.76 29.43
N ASN A 705 -9.19 -11.30 29.70
CA ASN A 705 -10.27 -11.22 28.72
C ASN A 705 -10.32 -9.89 27.96
N LYS A 706 -9.30 -9.02 28.12
CA LYS A 706 -9.21 -7.70 27.48
C LYS A 706 -10.48 -6.84 27.66
N ASN A 707 -11.22 -7.05 28.74
CA ASN A 707 -12.47 -6.33 28.99
C ASN A 707 -12.19 -5.00 29.69
N ARG A 708 -11.79 -4.00 28.89
CA ARG A 708 -11.34 -2.69 29.39
C ARG A 708 -12.40 -1.96 30.24
N ARG A 709 -13.70 -2.17 29.97
CA ARG A 709 -14.77 -1.57 30.77
C ARG A 709 -14.83 -2.15 32.18
N ARG A 710 -14.75 -3.48 32.33
CA ARG A 710 -14.70 -4.11 33.65
C ARG A 710 -13.40 -3.78 34.36
N LEU A 711 -12.30 -3.75 33.62
CA LEU A 711 -11.00 -3.29 34.12
C LEU A 711 -11.13 -1.92 34.81
N ALA A 712 -11.76 -0.93 34.17
CA ALA A 712 -11.98 0.40 34.76
C ALA A 712 -12.80 0.35 36.06
N ARG A 713 -13.81 -0.54 36.16
CA ARG A 713 -14.61 -0.71 37.39
C ARG A 713 -13.82 -1.34 38.53
N TYR A 714 -12.99 -2.34 38.24
CA TYR A 714 -12.10 -2.93 39.25
C TYR A 714 -11.05 -1.92 39.71
N GLN A 715 -10.50 -1.13 38.80
CA GLN A 715 -9.57 -0.03 39.13
C GLN A 715 -10.26 1.02 40.03
N ARG A 716 -11.51 1.37 39.75
CA ARG A 716 -12.33 2.23 40.63
C ARG A 716 -12.46 1.65 42.03
N SER A 717 -12.82 0.37 42.14
CA SER A 717 -12.97 -0.30 43.45
C SER A 717 -11.64 -0.43 44.21
N TYR A 718 -10.53 -0.66 43.51
CA TYR A 718 -9.18 -0.62 44.08
C TYR A 718 -8.80 0.78 44.58
N ALA A 719 -9.13 1.83 43.84
CA ALA A 719 -8.88 3.20 44.29
C ALA A 719 -9.58 3.50 45.63
N VAL A 720 -10.83 3.06 45.78
CA VAL A 720 -11.59 3.20 47.03
C VAL A 720 -11.01 2.35 48.17
N LEU A 721 -10.58 1.11 47.87
CA LEU A 721 -9.93 0.24 48.86
C LEU A 721 -8.64 0.87 49.41
N GLU A 722 -7.77 1.35 48.53
CA GLU A 722 -6.50 1.95 48.93
C GLU A 722 -6.70 3.28 49.66
N GLN A 723 -7.74 4.05 49.30
CA GLN A 723 -8.14 5.24 50.03
C GLN A 723 -8.55 4.91 51.48
N GLN A 724 -9.33 3.85 51.70
CA GLN A 724 -9.69 3.41 53.06
C GLN A 724 -8.50 2.88 53.86
N ARG A 725 -7.46 2.35 53.20
CA ARG A 725 -6.21 1.93 53.82
C ARG A 725 -5.26 3.09 54.16
N GLY A 726 -5.54 4.30 53.66
CA GLY A 726 -4.65 5.46 53.78
C GLY A 726 -3.50 5.48 52.78
N ASN A 727 -3.49 4.59 51.78
CA ASN A 727 -2.47 4.53 50.73
C ASN A 727 -2.81 5.49 49.58
N LEU A 728 -2.68 6.79 49.82
CA LEU A 728 -3.18 7.84 48.92
C LEU A 728 -2.54 7.80 47.51
N GLU A 729 -1.24 7.51 47.41
CA GLU A 729 -0.54 7.41 46.10
C GLU A 729 -1.12 6.29 45.22
N LYS A 730 -1.35 5.10 45.81
CA LYS A 730 -1.94 3.97 45.08
C LYS A 730 -3.41 4.22 44.73
N ALA A 731 -4.15 4.87 45.63
CA ALA A 731 -5.52 5.27 45.37
C ALA A 731 -5.60 6.19 44.14
N GLN A 732 -4.71 7.18 44.05
CA GLN A 732 -4.60 8.10 42.92
C GLN A 732 -4.21 7.38 41.62
N GLU A 733 -3.23 6.47 41.65
CA GLU A 733 -2.80 5.70 40.49
C GLU A 733 -3.96 4.89 39.87
N PHE A 734 -4.69 4.16 40.71
CA PHE A 734 -5.86 3.40 40.27
C PHE A 734 -7.00 4.29 39.78
N ALA A 735 -7.22 5.45 40.40
CA ALA A 735 -8.24 6.41 39.98
C ALA A 735 -7.94 7.01 38.60
N ILE A 736 -6.67 7.33 38.30
CA ILE A 736 -6.24 7.81 36.98
C ILE A 736 -6.52 6.75 35.92
N LYS A 737 -6.10 5.50 36.17
CA LYS A 737 -6.35 4.36 35.26
C LYS A 737 -7.85 4.14 35.03
N ALA A 738 -8.66 4.19 36.09
CA ALA A 738 -10.11 4.06 36.00
C ALA A 738 -10.73 5.21 35.19
N ARG A 739 -10.32 6.46 35.42
CA ARG A 739 -10.79 7.65 34.70
C ARG A 739 -10.50 7.56 33.19
N GLU A 740 -9.27 7.20 32.82
CA GLU A 740 -8.90 6.98 31.41
C GLU A 740 -9.75 5.89 30.76
N GLY A 741 -9.96 4.80 31.49
CA GLY A 741 -10.86 3.73 31.09
C GLY A 741 -12.30 4.21 30.85
N PHE A 742 -12.88 4.98 31.76
CA PHE A 742 -14.25 5.51 31.63
C PHE A 742 -14.40 6.54 30.50
N ASN A 743 -13.44 7.47 30.37
CA ASN A 743 -13.45 8.48 29.29
C ASN A 743 -13.47 7.83 27.91
N ARG A 744 -12.68 6.76 27.71
CA ARG A 744 -12.63 6.03 26.44
C ARG A 744 -13.97 5.41 26.03
N TYR A 745 -14.89 5.19 26.96
CA TYR A 745 -16.21 4.60 26.71
C TYR A 745 -17.38 5.58 26.91
N GLY A 746 -17.10 6.88 26.95
CA GLY A 746 -18.13 7.91 27.13
C GLY A 746 -18.85 7.87 28.48
N MET A 747 -18.27 7.21 29.49
CA MET A 747 -18.83 7.11 30.84
C MET A 747 -18.43 8.36 31.66
N VAL A 748 -18.88 9.53 31.21
CA VAL A 748 -18.42 10.85 31.69
C VAL A 748 -18.63 11.03 33.19
N GLN A 749 -19.75 10.53 33.72
CA GLN A 749 -20.04 10.69 35.15
C GLN A 749 -19.15 9.80 36.03
N ASP A 750 -18.90 8.54 35.66
CA ASP A 750 -17.98 7.66 36.38
C ASP A 750 -16.53 8.21 36.28
N ALA A 751 -16.15 8.85 35.17
CA ALA A 751 -14.87 9.55 35.03
C ALA A 751 -14.78 10.79 35.93
N ARG A 752 -15.86 11.57 36.07
CA ARG A 752 -15.93 12.72 37.00
C ARG A 752 -15.83 12.28 38.45
N GLU A 753 -16.46 11.18 38.84
CA GLU A 753 -16.33 10.61 40.19
C GLU A 753 -14.86 10.27 40.51
N MET A 754 -14.13 9.71 39.53
CA MET A 754 -12.69 9.46 39.67
C MET A 754 -11.87 10.75 39.67
N GLN A 755 -12.28 11.76 38.89
CA GLN A 755 -11.64 13.07 38.91
C GLN A 755 -11.72 13.73 40.29
N VAL A 756 -12.90 13.69 40.93
CA VAL A 756 -13.08 14.22 42.29
C VAL A 756 -12.19 13.48 43.29
N LEU A 757 -12.02 12.16 43.15
CA LEU A 757 -11.12 11.38 43.99
C LEU A 757 -9.66 11.82 43.78
N ILE A 758 -9.22 12.03 42.54
CA ILE A 758 -7.88 12.53 42.21
C ILE A 758 -7.64 13.95 42.78
N GLU A 759 -8.62 14.85 42.65
CA GLU A 759 -8.51 16.25 43.07
C GLU A 759 -8.49 16.42 44.59
N ARG A 760 -9.24 15.60 45.33
CA ARG A 760 -9.18 15.60 46.81
C ARG A 760 -7.77 15.30 47.33
N HIS A 761 -6.98 14.54 46.57
CA HIS A 761 -5.58 14.22 46.91
C HIS A 761 -4.55 15.27 46.47
N HIS A 762 -4.96 16.31 45.74
CA HIS A 762 -4.06 17.44 45.40
C HIS A 762 -4.09 18.56 46.45
N TYR A 763 -5.06 18.55 47.37
CA TYR A 763 -5.27 19.58 48.40
C TYR A 763 -5.04 19.08 49.85
N GLU A 764 -4.82 17.77 50.04
CA GLU A 764 -4.32 17.13 51.27
C GLU A 764 -2.83 16.84 51.11
#